data_AF-A0A1R3GH90-F1
#
_entry.id   AF-A0A1R3GH90-F1
#
_cell.length_a   1.000
_cell.length_b   1.000
_cell.length_c   1.000
_cell.angle_alpha   90.00
_cell.angle_beta   90.00
_cell.angle_gamma   90.00
#
_symmetry.space_group_name_H-M   'P 1'
#
loop_
_entity.id
_entity.type
_entity.pdbx_description
1 polymer ?
#
loop_
_entity_poly.entity_id
_entity_poly.type
_entity_poly.pdbx_seq_one_letter_code
_entity_poly.pdbx_strand_id
1 'polypeptide(L)'
;MAGDYIAATAAAKQHIEEIRSKKFAIGSKEPNPLTEDLHHAVTSLSAELYTKDVHFLMELIQKNMESICSVGKSTKKGKKNLGFIGEKGIGFKSVFLVSMHPHIFSNGYQVKFSEAPNQDCGIGYIVPEWVEEASIVSDVCDIYGVDKIFLTTTIILPLKPEKVESVKRQLSQLHPELLLFLCKIKRLSVRGCSNDPNEAETVSAIFVSSETHQNAMPSDRANSCVVHLSAKEKLESTAETCQYFIWRQAFQVKPESKVSTRNDVDDWIVSLAFPFGKRLKRGASSIGIFAFLPTAMVTNFPFVIHADFVLASSREAILLDSKWNMGILGCVPAAFFNAFSFCLRSPVCSMTQAFEFLPARASSIPELNNIRESIKIMLLKERTIPCEMFCGEKRWCKPGSAIKIQKKFRELLCDVQKQDISLKGWNSCTVYDYAVKVFHALNSKNEPEIAIDCAHFIYHSHSNGFIAESELHHLCRIMPIVDGSGRVRKQRSVTLVPTSRSKWATLLGPTNPFLEQNYVDLAEAYGKSHQCIGEHTPEEELLDFLAQNLRAKDLPQLWPPDMVLPLRSCLTCEEAYLLLDWIRFLRIRVSSIPQKFIQSIRDQRWMKAYSGFSCPSVLERTDVPSLDEDHYNSDFSVFKNELRVIDVKVDPGEALPDNSNSLVWIPSQNGAGGGEWISSHLCVLCDKYQLFGSRLYALEDYYPEELLPMFTSIFGVAKFPSTDDYMQLWNDWILRSTGQVTAVECFSFFGFVLDNLNQCTLEALKKNLTKLPATIGRSEEIYLVSKEEVFVPDDLQLKRIFENVEVPLFTWFSRQRSPWRLDEVYNAIGVRKISESVVQKVDHPVLSNYESEMFADSRNGLFTVGLFKIILAFLAGPMMNMPAKKRCKAAKSLLKLSVFETDKAIHVNYQLVLSRRGRTLEVRRTKMVFWDRRSHRLILDRSGFGDRKTNIEFVSSFAQEISEGVLSKGPTDAINDLSKLLQIGLMFDFKEDAVEFLLMKENLELFVADTEFLNAEFGKQTHPRSEQLGPLTPIPSSKKRRQ
;
A
#
# COMPACT_ATOMS: atom_id res chain seq x y z
N MET A 1 -32.86 -67.35 -3.47
CA MET A 1 -33.13 -65.99 -4.02
C MET A 1 -34.59 -65.60 -3.90
N ALA A 2 -35.57 -66.24 -4.59
CA ALA A 2 -36.99 -65.86 -4.43
C ALA A 2 -37.55 -66.11 -3.01
N GLY A 3 -37.18 -67.24 -2.38
CA GLY A 3 -37.61 -67.57 -1.01
C GLY A 3 -37.06 -66.63 0.06
N ASP A 4 -35.79 -66.22 -0.05
CA ASP A 4 -35.14 -65.30 0.89
C ASP A 4 -35.73 -63.88 0.81
N TYR A 5 -36.14 -63.46 -0.39
CA TYR A 5 -36.80 -62.17 -0.60
C TYR A 5 -38.21 -62.12 -0.03
N ILE A 6 -38.99 -63.20 -0.16
CA ILE A 6 -40.32 -63.30 0.44
C ILE A 6 -40.21 -63.24 1.97
N ALA A 7 -39.24 -63.95 2.55
CA ALA A 7 -38.97 -63.90 3.99
C ALA A 7 -38.51 -62.49 4.45
N ALA A 8 -37.61 -61.84 3.71
CA ALA A 8 -37.15 -60.48 4.02
C ALA A 8 -38.27 -59.44 3.88
N THR A 9 -39.15 -59.59 2.89
CA THR A 9 -40.30 -58.70 2.67
C THR A 9 -41.34 -58.86 3.78
N ALA A 10 -41.62 -60.09 4.21
CA ALA A 10 -42.50 -60.36 5.35
C ALA A 10 -41.96 -59.76 6.65
N ALA A 11 -40.66 -59.93 6.92
CA ALA A 11 -39.99 -59.33 8.09
C ALA A 11 -39.99 -57.79 8.03
N ALA A 12 -39.73 -57.20 6.85
CA ALA A 12 -39.79 -55.75 6.66
C ALA A 12 -41.20 -55.20 6.84
N LYS A 13 -42.24 -55.89 6.32
CA LYS A 13 -43.65 -55.49 6.50
C LYS A 13 -44.05 -55.52 7.97
N GLN A 14 -43.69 -56.59 8.68
CA GLN A 14 -43.90 -56.68 10.14
C GLN A 14 -43.21 -55.51 10.87
N HIS A 15 -41.96 -55.21 10.51
CA HIS A 15 -41.23 -54.10 11.13
C HIS A 15 -41.87 -52.73 10.86
N ILE A 16 -42.41 -52.48 9.66
CA ILE A 16 -43.15 -51.25 9.36
C ILE A 16 -44.43 -51.15 10.19
N GLU A 17 -45.16 -52.24 10.38
CA GLU A 17 -46.34 -52.25 11.27
C GLU A 17 -45.95 -52.04 12.74
N GLU A 18 -44.81 -52.55 13.17
CA GLU A 18 -44.26 -52.23 14.50
C GLU A 18 -43.93 -50.74 14.65
N ILE A 19 -43.35 -50.09 13.64
CA ILE A 19 -43.13 -48.64 13.66
C ILE A 19 -44.46 -47.88 13.72
N ARG A 20 -45.43 -48.27 12.88
CA ARG A 20 -46.76 -47.61 12.82
C ARG A 20 -47.51 -47.71 14.14
N SER A 21 -47.51 -48.89 14.76
CA SER A 21 -48.17 -49.13 16.05
C SER A 21 -47.42 -48.48 17.22
N LYS A 22 -46.13 -48.79 17.42
CA LYS A 22 -45.37 -48.35 18.60
C LYS A 22 -45.02 -46.86 18.57
N LYS A 23 -44.77 -46.28 17.39
CA LYS A 23 -44.27 -44.89 17.27
C LYS A 23 -45.35 -43.87 16.94
N PHE A 24 -46.37 -44.27 16.19
CA PHE A 24 -47.43 -43.37 15.72
C PHE A 24 -48.80 -43.68 16.34
N ALA A 25 -48.88 -44.70 17.21
CA ALA A 25 -50.12 -45.18 17.83
C ALA A 25 -51.22 -45.58 16.81
N ILE A 26 -50.85 -45.85 15.55
CA ILE A 26 -51.80 -46.22 14.50
C ILE A 26 -52.31 -47.64 14.78
N GLY A 27 -53.62 -47.77 14.99
CA GLY A 27 -54.27 -49.04 15.35
C GLY A 27 -54.22 -49.41 16.85
N SER A 28 -53.63 -48.57 17.71
CA SER A 28 -53.64 -48.71 19.17
C SER A 28 -54.60 -47.70 19.83
N LYS A 29 -55.14 -48.01 21.01
CA LYS A 29 -55.98 -47.09 21.80
C LYS A 29 -55.17 -46.20 22.77
N GLU A 30 -53.84 -46.30 22.75
CA GLU A 30 -52.94 -45.56 23.64
C GLU A 30 -52.59 -44.16 23.08
N PRO A 31 -52.29 -43.17 23.95
CA PRO A 31 -51.94 -41.81 23.52
C PRO A 31 -50.65 -41.78 22.68
N ASN A 32 -50.60 -40.89 21.69
CA ASN A 32 -49.53 -40.80 20.71
C ASN A 32 -48.16 -40.48 21.37
N PRO A 33 -47.15 -41.37 21.30
CA PRO A 33 -45.85 -41.19 21.96
C PRO A 33 -44.95 -40.12 21.31
N LEU A 34 -45.41 -39.42 20.26
CA LEU A 34 -44.67 -38.30 19.67
C LEU A 34 -44.44 -37.12 20.63
N THR A 35 -45.19 -37.02 21.73
CA THR A 35 -44.89 -36.06 22.81
C THR A 35 -43.56 -36.41 23.51
N GLU A 36 -43.27 -37.70 23.70
CA GLU A 36 -41.98 -38.18 24.20
C GLU A 36 -40.88 -38.04 23.14
N ASP A 37 -41.14 -38.25 21.85
CA ASP A 37 -40.12 -38.06 20.81
C ASP A 37 -39.74 -36.56 20.62
N LEU A 38 -40.68 -35.63 20.88
CA LEU A 38 -40.41 -34.18 20.95
C LEU A 38 -39.57 -33.83 22.18
N HIS A 39 -39.83 -34.48 23.33
CA HIS A 39 -38.98 -34.39 24.52
C HIS A 39 -37.61 -35.04 24.31
N HIS A 40 -37.53 -36.23 23.70
CA HIS A 40 -36.30 -36.91 23.33
C HIS A 40 -35.51 -36.17 22.25
N ALA A 41 -36.13 -35.31 21.41
CA ALA A 41 -35.37 -34.41 20.53
C ALA A 41 -34.60 -33.35 21.34
N VAL A 42 -35.14 -32.93 22.49
CA VAL A 42 -34.48 -32.05 23.47
C VAL A 42 -33.49 -32.84 24.33
N THR A 43 -33.80 -34.09 24.70
CA THR A 43 -32.93 -34.95 25.53
C THR A 43 -31.81 -35.68 24.76
N SER A 44 -31.96 -35.92 23.44
CA SER A 44 -30.91 -36.52 22.57
C SER A 44 -29.72 -35.58 22.30
N LEU A 45 -29.76 -34.37 22.88
CA LEU A 45 -28.59 -33.50 23.07
C LEU A 45 -27.69 -33.96 24.22
N SER A 46 -28.07 -34.98 25.00
CA SER A 46 -27.25 -35.57 26.06
C SER A 46 -27.26 -37.10 26.00
N ALA A 47 -26.08 -37.65 25.69
CA ALA A 47 -25.65 -39.03 25.83
C ALA A 47 -26.35 -40.11 24.98
N GLU A 48 -25.56 -40.81 24.15
CA GLU A 48 -25.33 -42.24 24.37
C GLU A 48 -24.24 -42.80 23.43
N LEU A 49 -23.29 -43.49 24.05
CA LEU A 49 -22.14 -44.17 23.45
C LEU A 49 -22.29 -45.67 23.70
N TYR A 50 -22.15 -46.43 22.61
CA TYR A 50 -21.80 -47.86 22.49
C TYR A 50 -22.54 -48.92 23.32
N THR A 51 -23.25 -49.82 22.61
CA THR A 51 -23.16 -51.27 22.86
C THR A 51 -23.28 -52.10 21.59
N LYS A 52 -22.17 -52.79 21.30
CA LYS A 52 -21.94 -54.12 20.69
C LYS A 52 -22.63 -54.55 19.38
N ASP A 53 -21.76 -55.04 18.49
CA ASP A 53 -22.06 -55.88 17.33
C ASP A 53 -22.64 -57.24 17.76
N VAL A 54 -23.72 -57.71 17.13
CA VAL A 54 -23.73 -58.73 16.05
C VAL A 54 -25.19 -58.95 15.60
N HIS A 55 -25.67 -58.22 14.58
CA HIS A 55 -26.68 -58.64 13.59
C HIS A 55 -26.70 -57.66 12.38
N PHE A 56 -25.54 -57.45 11.77
CA PHE A 56 -25.14 -56.15 11.22
C PHE A 56 -25.91 -55.61 10.00
N LEU A 57 -26.36 -56.44 9.04
CA LEU A 57 -26.90 -55.90 7.78
C LEU A 57 -28.40 -55.53 7.87
N MET A 58 -29.24 -56.42 8.40
CA MET A 58 -30.67 -56.12 8.59
C MET A 58 -30.87 -55.03 9.63
N GLU A 59 -30.14 -55.09 10.75
CA GLU A 59 -30.26 -54.12 11.84
C GLU A 59 -29.79 -52.72 11.39
N LEU A 60 -28.77 -52.62 10.52
CA LEU A 60 -28.33 -51.33 9.96
C LEU A 60 -29.39 -50.71 9.03
N ILE A 61 -30.05 -51.52 8.19
CA ILE A 61 -31.13 -51.07 7.31
C ILE A 61 -32.37 -50.69 8.13
N GLN A 62 -32.69 -51.49 9.15
CA GLN A 62 -33.74 -51.24 10.12
C GLN A 62 -33.54 -49.89 10.83
N LYS A 63 -32.34 -49.67 11.38
CA LYS A 63 -31.93 -48.40 12.02
C LYS A 63 -31.97 -47.22 11.04
N ASN A 64 -31.63 -47.43 9.77
CA ASN A 64 -31.75 -46.39 8.75
C ASN A 64 -33.23 -46.05 8.47
N MET A 65 -34.12 -47.05 8.41
CA MET A 65 -35.55 -46.86 8.22
C MET A 65 -36.19 -46.13 9.42
N GLU A 66 -35.87 -46.56 10.64
CA GLU A 66 -36.30 -45.91 11.88
C GLU A 66 -35.83 -44.44 11.95
N SER A 67 -34.59 -44.18 11.54
CA SER A 67 -34.03 -42.83 11.45
C SER A 67 -34.74 -41.96 10.42
N ILE A 68 -35.09 -42.50 9.25
CA ILE A 68 -35.90 -41.79 8.24
C ILE A 68 -37.30 -41.47 8.80
N CYS A 69 -37.88 -42.33 9.62
CA CYS A 69 -39.18 -42.12 10.27
C CYS A 69 -39.12 -41.21 11.52
N SER A 70 -38.02 -40.49 11.76
CA SER A 70 -37.83 -39.62 12.94
C SER A 70 -37.74 -38.14 12.57
N VAL A 71 -38.00 -37.25 13.53
CA VAL A 71 -38.01 -35.78 13.35
C VAL A 71 -36.59 -35.17 13.42
N GLY A 72 -35.55 -35.95 13.70
CA GLY A 72 -34.17 -35.42 13.79
C GLY A 72 -33.07 -36.40 14.20
N LYS A 73 -33.35 -37.72 14.30
CA LYS A 73 -32.31 -38.71 14.61
C LYS A 73 -31.55 -39.08 13.33
N SER A 74 -30.22 -39.16 13.40
CA SER A 74 -29.37 -39.58 12.28
C SER A 74 -28.43 -40.70 12.69
N THR A 75 -28.44 -41.80 11.93
CA THR A 75 -27.49 -42.92 12.09
C THR A 75 -26.03 -42.54 11.80
N LYS A 76 -25.81 -41.32 11.29
CA LYS A 76 -24.52 -40.79 10.79
C LYS A 76 -23.83 -39.82 11.76
N LYS A 77 -24.52 -39.38 12.84
CA LYS A 77 -23.97 -38.48 13.87
C LYS A 77 -22.73 -39.13 14.53
N GLY A 78 -21.63 -38.38 14.68
CA GLY A 78 -20.38 -38.86 15.29
C GLY A 78 -19.57 -39.88 14.46
N LYS A 79 -20.00 -40.22 13.23
CA LYS A 79 -19.34 -41.24 12.38
C LYS A 79 -18.58 -40.65 11.18
N LYS A 80 -18.08 -39.42 11.30
CA LYS A 80 -17.36 -38.73 10.21
C LYS A 80 -16.10 -39.47 9.78
N ASN A 81 -15.37 -40.09 10.73
CA ASN A 81 -14.17 -40.89 10.46
C ASN A 81 -14.45 -42.12 9.57
N LEU A 82 -15.70 -42.57 9.48
CA LEU A 82 -16.15 -43.67 8.60
C LEU A 82 -16.70 -43.17 7.24
N GLY A 83 -16.55 -41.87 6.96
CA GLY A 83 -16.95 -41.22 5.71
C GLY A 83 -18.45 -40.85 5.64
N PHE A 84 -19.15 -40.73 6.77
CA PHE A 84 -20.55 -40.28 6.81
C PHE A 84 -20.66 -38.78 7.09
N ILE A 85 -21.47 -38.07 6.28
CA ILE A 85 -21.50 -36.60 6.25
C ILE A 85 -22.75 -36.00 6.96
N GLY A 86 -23.76 -36.80 7.28
CA GLY A 86 -25.04 -36.32 7.82
C GLY A 86 -25.05 -36.17 9.35
N GLU A 87 -25.51 -35.02 9.87
CA GLU A 87 -25.55 -34.74 11.32
C GLU A 87 -26.98 -34.58 11.88
N LYS A 88 -27.87 -33.91 11.13
CA LYS A 88 -29.17 -33.40 11.64
C LYS A 88 -30.39 -34.28 11.32
N GLY A 89 -30.24 -35.38 10.58
CA GLY A 89 -31.35 -36.29 10.24
C GLY A 89 -32.38 -35.76 9.21
N ILE A 90 -32.39 -34.46 8.91
CA ILE A 90 -33.35 -33.81 7.99
C ILE A 90 -33.09 -34.02 6.50
N GLY A 91 -31.93 -34.56 6.12
CA GLY A 91 -31.48 -34.58 4.72
C GLY A 91 -32.38 -35.37 3.76
N PHE A 92 -33.04 -36.44 4.21
CA PHE A 92 -34.02 -37.14 3.37
C PHE A 92 -35.29 -36.30 3.17
N LYS A 93 -35.69 -35.49 4.15
CA LYS A 93 -36.95 -34.72 4.09
C LYS A 93 -36.95 -33.62 3.03
N SER A 94 -35.79 -33.25 2.47
CA SER A 94 -35.74 -32.32 1.34
C SER A 94 -36.39 -32.87 0.07
N VAL A 95 -36.60 -34.20 -0.06
CA VAL A 95 -37.30 -34.77 -1.22
C VAL A 95 -38.74 -34.26 -1.35
N PHE A 96 -39.36 -33.85 -0.25
CA PHE A 96 -40.72 -33.30 -0.25
C PHE A 96 -40.86 -31.93 -0.92
N LEU A 97 -39.73 -31.24 -1.15
CA LEU A 97 -39.70 -30.03 -1.97
C LEU A 97 -40.08 -30.30 -3.44
N VAL A 98 -39.87 -31.54 -3.90
CA VAL A 98 -40.09 -31.93 -5.31
C VAL A 98 -41.10 -33.06 -5.49
N SER A 99 -41.45 -33.80 -4.44
CA SER A 99 -42.39 -34.93 -4.52
C SER A 99 -43.35 -34.95 -3.32
N MET A 100 -44.63 -35.21 -3.56
CA MET A 100 -45.61 -35.39 -2.46
C MET A 100 -45.57 -36.80 -1.86
N HIS A 101 -45.14 -37.79 -2.65
CA HIS A 101 -45.22 -39.21 -2.30
C HIS A 101 -43.90 -39.93 -2.62
N PRO A 102 -42.80 -39.68 -1.90
CA PRO A 102 -41.56 -40.41 -2.11
C PRO A 102 -41.69 -41.88 -1.71
N HIS A 103 -41.21 -42.79 -2.58
CA HIS A 103 -41.18 -44.22 -2.33
C HIS A 103 -39.75 -44.71 -2.14
N ILE A 104 -39.54 -45.68 -1.24
CA ILE A 104 -38.26 -46.31 -0.97
C ILE A 104 -38.40 -47.83 -1.11
N PHE A 105 -37.57 -48.39 -1.98
CA PHE A 105 -37.41 -49.82 -2.18
C PHE A 105 -35.98 -50.20 -1.81
N SER A 106 -35.81 -51.04 -0.79
CA SER A 106 -34.46 -51.45 -0.34
C SER A 106 -34.53 -52.75 0.43
N ASN A 107 -33.90 -53.81 -0.09
CA ASN A 107 -33.70 -55.08 0.60
C ASN A 107 -34.96 -55.63 1.33
N GLY A 108 -36.10 -55.69 0.61
CA GLY A 108 -37.39 -56.17 1.12
C GLY A 108 -38.33 -55.08 1.66
N TYR A 109 -37.83 -53.88 2.00
CA TYR A 109 -38.69 -52.75 2.34
C TYR A 109 -39.35 -52.16 1.09
N GLN A 110 -40.67 -51.95 1.16
CA GLN A 110 -41.49 -51.31 0.12
C GLN A 110 -42.42 -50.29 0.77
N VAL A 111 -41.93 -49.06 0.93
CA VAL A 111 -42.64 -48.03 1.69
C VAL A 111 -42.75 -46.73 0.92
N LYS A 112 -43.88 -46.04 1.12
CA LYS A 112 -44.09 -44.65 0.70
C LYS A 112 -44.26 -43.76 1.92
N PHE A 113 -43.96 -42.48 1.74
CA PHE A 113 -44.28 -41.43 2.72
C PHE A 113 -45.17 -40.40 2.04
N SER A 114 -45.98 -39.69 2.82
CA SER A 114 -46.86 -38.63 2.32
C SER A 114 -46.51 -37.28 2.94
N GLU A 115 -46.57 -36.21 2.14
CA GLU A 115 -46.56 -34.83 2.64
C GLU A 115 -47.81 -34.52 3.45
N ALA A 116 -48.96 -35.07 3.05
CA ALA A 116 -50.21 -34.86 3.76
C ALA A 116 -50.21 -35.61 5.11
N PRO A 117 -50.87 -35.05 6.14
CA PRO A 117 -51.07 -35.74 7.40
C PRO A 117 -51.78 -37.08 7.21
N ASN A 118 -51.24 -38.14 7.82
CA ASN A 118 -51.93 -39.43 7.86
C ASN A 118 -53.23 -39.31 8.68
N GLN A 119 -54.30 -39.96 8.23
CA GLN A 119 -55.66 -39.80 8.80
C GLN A 119 -55.77 -40.28 10.26
N ASP A 120 -54.96 -41.25 10.67
CA ASP A 120 -55.07 -41.87 11.99
C ASP A 120 -54.28 -41.11 13.07
N CYS A 121 -53.16 -40.49 12.69
CA CYS A 121 -52.24 -39.85 13.65
C CYS A 121 -52.03 -38.34 13.40
N GLY A 122 -52.56 -37.77 12.33
CA GLY A 122 -52.46 -36.35 12.00
C GLY A 122 -51.06 -35.87 11.61
N ILE A 123 -50.14 -36.79 11.25
CA ILE A 123 -48.73 -36.48 11.02
C ILE A 123 -48.31 -36.89 9.61
N GLY A 124 -47.61 -35.99 8.91
CA GLY A 124 -47.05 -36.22 7.58
C GLY A 124 -45.52 -36.38 7.60
N TYR A 125 -44.90 -36.51 6.43
CA TYR A 125 -43.46 -36.58 6.14
C TYR A 125 -42.68 -37.79 6.71
N ILE A 126 -43.03 -38.31 7.88
CA ILE A 126 -42.27 -39.33 8.62
C ILE A 126 -43.00 -40.66 8.81
N VAL A 127 -44.30 -40.71 8.50
CA VAL A 127 -45.11 -41.92 8.65
C VAL A 127 -44.88 -42.84 7.44
N PRO A 128 -44.35 -44.06 7.63
CA PRO A 128 -44.20 -45.02 6.54
C PRO A 128 -45.54 -45.72 6.26
N GLU A 129 -45.87 -45.86 4.98
CA GLU A 129 -47.02 -46.62 4.49
C GLU A 129 -46.52 -47.74 3.57
N TRP A 130 -46.97 -48.97 3.79
CA TRP A 130 -46.58 -50.10 2.96
C TRP A 130 -47.21 -49.98 1.56
N VAL A 131 -46.44 -50.34 0.53
CA VAL A 131 -46.89 -50.31 -0.87
C VAL A 131 -47.21 -51.73 -1.32
N GLU A 132 -48.46 -51.98 -1.70
CA GLU A 132 -48.90 -53.28 -2.26
C GLU A 132 -48.99 -53.26 -3.80
N GLU A 133 -48.83 -52.10 -4.44
CA GLU A 133 -48.95 -51.94 -5.88
C GLU A 133 -47.79 -52.58 -6.65
N ALA A 134 -48.09 -53.64 -7.40
CA ALA A 134 -47.14 -54.36 -8.24
C ALA A 134 -46.71 -53.58 -9.51
N SER A 135 -47.47 -52.56 -9.92
CA SER A 135 -47.22 -51.77 -11.14
C SER A 135 -45.92 -50.97 -11.06
N ILE A 136 -45.66 -50.30 -9.93
CA ILE A 136 -44.44 -49.50 -9.70
C ILE A 136 -43.19 -50.39 -9.71
N VAL A 137 -43.32 -51.63 -9.23
CA VAL A 137 -42.23 -52.61 -9.25
C VAL A 137 -41.92 -53.05 -10.69
N SER A 138 -42.94 -53.20 -11.54
CA SER A 138 -42.77 -53.50 -12.98
C SER A 138 -41.99 -52.39 -13.71
N ASP A 139 -42.32 -51.12 -13.47
CA ASP A 139 -41.62 -49.99 -14.11
C ASP A 139 -40.14 -49.93 -13.71
N VAL A 140 -39.81 -50.28 -12.46
CA VAL A 140 -38.42 -50.38 -11.99
C VAL A 140 -37.70 -51.58 -12.62
N CYS A 141 -38.40 -52.70 -12.81
CA CYS A 141 -37.89 -53.89 -13.50
C CYS A 141 -37.48 -53.56 -14.95
N ASP A 142 -38.30 -52.79 -15.66
CA ASP A 142 -38.07 -52.42 -17.05
C ASP A 142 -36.81 -51.53 -17.21
N ILE A 143 -36.51 -50.69 -16.21
CA ILE A 143 -35.36 -49.76 -16.26
C ILE A 143 -34.03 -50.43 -15.83
N TYR A 144 -34.04 -51.30 -14.81
CA TYR A 144 -32.81 -51.83 -14.19
C TYR A 144 -32.55 -53.32 -14.44
N GLY A 145 -33.54 -54.05 -14.94
CA GLY A 145 -33.50 -55.50 -15.16
C GLY A 145 -33.82 -56.30 -13.89
N VAL A 146 -34.59 -57.39 -14.05
CA VAL A 146 -35.14 -58.23 -12.96
C VAL A 146 -34.07 -58.75 -11.99
N ASP A 147 -32.86 -59.02 -12.48
CA ASP A 147 -31.77 -59.64 -11.69
C ASP A 147 -31.03 -58.67 -10.75
N LYS A 148 -31.21 -57.34 -10.88
CA LYS A 148 -30.46 -56.32 -10.12
C LYS A 148 -31.23 -55.61 -9.00
N ILE A 149 -32.55 -55.83 -8.91
CA ILE A 149 -33.46 -55.11 -8.00
C ILE A 149 -33.17 -55.42 -6.52
N PHE A 150 -32.74 -56.65 -6.24
CA PHE A 150 -32.68 -57.17 -4.87
C PHE A 150 -31.45 -56.73 -4.06
N LEU A 151 -30.51 -56.00 -4.66
CA LEU A 151 -29.23 -55.61 -4.04
C LEU A 151 -29.01 -54.08 -3.97
N THR A 152 -29.88 -53.27 -4.58
CA THR A 152 -29.73 -51.81 -4.67
C THR A 152 -30.84 -51.09 -3.91
N THR A 153 -30.53 -49.92 -3.37
CA THR A 153 -31.54 -49.03 -2.79
C THR A 153 -32.08 -48.12 -3.88
N THR A 154 -33.38 -48.20 -4.13
CA THR A 154 -34.09 -47.42 -5.16
C THR A 154 -35.04 -46.44 -4.47
N ILE A 155 -34.95 -45.16 -4.85
CA ILE A 155 -35.84 -44.11 -4.36
C ILE A 155 -36.59 -43.56 -5.57
N ILE A 156 -37.92 -43.64 -5.52
CA ILE A 156 -38.79 -43.13 -6.59
C ILE A 156 -39.45 -41.86 -6.09
N LEU A 157 -39.32 -40.79 -6.87
CA LEU A 157 -39.85 -39.47 -6.53
C LEU A 157 -40.83 -39.03 -7.62
N PRO A 158 -42.13 -39.34 -7.48
CA PRO A 158 -43.17 -38.76 -8.32
C PRO A 158 -43.13 -37.23 -8.20
N LEU A 159 -42.68 -36.55 -9.24
CA LEU A 159 -42.41 -35.12 -9.19
C LEU A 159 -43.71 -34.31 -9.20
N LYS A 160 -43.74 -33.22 -8.42
CA LYS A 160 -44.78 -32.20 -8.51
C LYS A 160 -44.75 -31.59 -9.92
N PRO A 161 -45.89 -31.41 -10.62
CA PRO A 161 -45.93 -30.96 -12.01
C PRO A 161 -45.11 -29.70 -12.29
N GLU A 162 -45.15 -28.72 -11.37
CA GLU A 162 -44.44 -27.44 -11.46
C GLU A 162 -42.91 -27.55 -11.21
N LYS A 163 -42.41 -28.70 -10.74
CA LYS A 163 -40.99 -28.91 -10.42
C LYS A 163 -40.23 -29.71 -11.49
N VAL A 164 -40.93 -30.39 -12.41
CA VAL A 164 -40.33 -31.29 -13.41
C VAL A 164 -39.22 -30.62 -14.20
N GLU A 165 -39.52 -29.48 -14.84
CA GLU A 165 -38.55 -28.77 -15.67
C GLU A 165 -37.38 -28.20 -14.86
N SER A 166 -37.65 -27.73 -13.64
CA SER A 166 -36.61 -27.23 -12.73
C SER A 166 -35.63 -28.33 -12.32
N VAL A 167 -36.13 -29.52 -11.99
CA VAL A 167 -35.31 -30.69 -11.63
C VAL A 167 -34.51 -31.18 -12.83
N LYS A 168 -35.14 -31.28 -14.01
CA LYS A 168 -34.45 -31.67 -15.26
C LYS A 168 -33.28 -30.73 -15.57
N ARG A 169 -33.50 -29.42 -15.46
CA ARG A 169 -32.46 -28.40 -15.63
C ARG A 169 -31.34 -28.52 -14.60
N GLN A 170 -31.65 -28.66 -13.31
CA GLN A 170 -30.64 -28.78 -12.24
C GLN A 170 -29.79 -30.05 -12.37
N LEU A 171 -30.40 -31.20 -12.70
CA LEU A 171 -29.68 -32.46 -12.92
C LEU A 171 -28.77 -32.41 -14.15
N SER A 172 -29.17 -31.66 -15.18
CA SER A 172 -28.36 -31.44 -16.38
C SER A 172 -27.15 -30.53 -16.12
N GLN A 173 -27.24 -29.64 -15.12
CA GLN A 173 -26.20 -28.67 -14.73
C GLN A 173 -25.30 -29.16 -13.58
N LEU A 174 -25.33 -30.45 -13.25
CA LEU A 174 -24.50 -30.99 -12.17
C LEU A 174 -23.01 -30.76 -12.43
N HIS A 175 -22.34 -30.16 -11.44
CA HIS A 175 -20.93 -29.81 -11.55
C HIS A 175 -20.08 -31.10 -11.48
N PRO A 176 -19.19 -31.36 -12.45
CA PRO A 176 -18.35 -32.56 -12.45
C PRO A 176 -17.53 -32.74 -11.16
N GLU A 177 -17.04 -31.63 -10.60
CA GLU A 177 -16.21 -31.63 -9.39
C GLU A 177 -16.92 -32.12 -8.13
N LEU A 178 -18.24 -32.37 -8.17
CA LEU A 178 -19.00 -33.01 -7.10
C LEU A 178 -18.32 -34.27 -6.57
N LEU A 179 -17.65 -35.04 -7.43
CA LEU A 179 -17.01 -36.30 -7.06
C LEU A 179 -15.61 -36.14 -6.45
N LEU A 180 -14.98 -34.95 -6.47
CA LEU A 180 -13.58 -34.78 -6.04
C LEU A 180 -13.35 -35.15 -4.56
N PHE A 181 -14.33 -34.87 -3.70
CA PHE A 181 -14.19 -35.05 -2.26
C PHE A 181 -15.11 -36.14 -1.69
N LEU A 182 -15.80 -36.89 -2.56
CA LEU A 182 -16.60 -38.03 -2.14
C LEU A 182 -15.73 -39.28 -1.99
N CYS A 183 -15.79 -39.90 -0.82
CA CYS A 183 -14.94 -41.05 -0.50
C CYS A 183 -15.45 -42.35 -1.14
N LYS A 184 -16.77 -42.54 -1.22
CA LYS A 184 -17.41 -43.81 -1.65
C LYS A 184 -18.02 -43.77 -3.05
N ILE A 185 -18.57 -42.62 -3.45
CA ILE A 185 -19.21 -42.47 -4.77
C ILE A 185 -18.15 -42.02 -5.77
N LYS A 186 -17.85 -42.87 -6.74
CA LYS A 186 -16.86 -42.59 -7.81
C LYS A 186 -17.47 -42.38 -9.19
N ARG A 187 -18.78 -42.63 -9.34
CA ARG A 187 -19.54 -42.45 -10.58
C ARG A 187 -20.95 -41.94 -10.27
N LEU A 188 -21.38 -40.96 -11.05
CA LEU A 188 -22.73 -40.42 -11.07
C LEU A 188 -23.22 -40.37 -12.52
N SER A 189 -24.44 -40.84 -12.77
CA SER A 189 -25.03 -40.80 -14.11
C SER A 189 -26.48 -40.34 -14.03
N VAL A 190 -26.84 -39.41 -14.90
CA VAL A 190 -28.19 -38.93 -15.16
C VAL A 190 -28.60 -39.43 -16.53
N ARG A 191 -29.76 -40.08 -16.62
CA ARG A 191 -30.34 -40.56 -17.88
C ARG A 191 -31.72 -39.94 -18.03
N GLY A 192 -31.97 -39.31 -19.17
CA GLY A 192 -33.33 -38.95 -19.57
C GLY A 192 -33.93 -40.07 -20.41
N CYS A 193 -35.06 -40.62 -19.99
CA CYS A 193 -35.86 -41.53 -20.80
C CYS A 193 -36.96 -40.69 -21.47
N SER A 194 -36.94 -40.59 -22.80
CA SER A 194 -38.03 -40.01 -23.58
C SER A 194 -38.84 -41.14 -24.21
N ASN A 195 -40.16 -40.95 -24.31
CA ASN A 195 -41.04 -41.90 -25.02
C ASN A 195 -41.00 -41.69 -26.54
N ASP A 196 -40.29 -40.67 -27.03
CA ASP A 196 -40.12 -40.38 -28.45
C ASP A 196 -38.89 -41.15 -29.00
N PRO A 197 -39.08 -42.13 -29.92
CA PRO A 197 -37.98 -42.93 -30.46
C PRO A 197 -36.95 -42.12 -31.28
N ASN A 198 -37.23 -40.84 -31.61
CA ASN A 198 -36.30 -39.95 -32.30
C ASN A 198 -35.46 -39.04 -31.38
N GLU A 199 -35.75 -38.98 -30.07
CA GLU A 199 -34.92 -38.23 -29.11
C GLU A 199 -33.83 -39.15 -28.52
N ALA A 200 -32.57 -38.89 -28.88
CA ALA A 200 -31.44 -39.63 -28.32
C ALA A 200 -31.41 -39.53 -26.78
N GLU A 201 -31.27 -40.67 -26.08
CA GLU A 201 -31.12 -40.72 -24.63
C GLU A 201 -30.00 -39.76 -24.18
N THR A 202 -30.39 -38.69 -23.47
CA THR A 202 -29.40 -37.76 -22.91
C THR A 202 -28.78 -38.42 -21.68
N VAL A 203 -27.56 -38.93 -21.84
CA VAL A 203 -26.80 -39.57 -20.76
C VAL A 203 -25.67 -38.65 -20.32
N SER A 204 -25.90 -37.96 -19.22
CA SER A 204 -24.89 -37.18 -18.53
C SER A 204 -24.20 -38.09 -17.51
N ALA A 205 -22.92 -38.37 -17.69
CA ALA A 205 -22.14 -39.20 -16.77
C ALA A 205 -20.90 -38.44 -16.29
N ILE A 206 -20.64 -38.51 -14.99
CA ILE A 206 -19.46 -37.97 -14.31
C ILE A 206 -18.81 -39.14 -13.57
N PHE A 207 -17.52 -39.35 -13.75
CA PHE A 207 -16.80 -40.40 -13.03
C PHE A 207 -15.33 -40.04 -12.81
N VAL A 208 -14.78 -40.58 -11.73
CA VAL A 208 -13.34 -40.57 -11.47
C VAL A 208 -12.73 -41.72 -12.27
N SER A 209 -11.90 -41.40 -13.26
CA SER A 209 -11.27 -42.38 -14.15
C SER A 209 -10.01 -43.00 -13.54
N SER A 210 -9.26 -42.23 -12.77
CA SER A 210 -8.15 -42.73 -11.95
C SER A 210 -7.87 -41.81 -10.75
N GLU A 211 -7.29 -42.38 -9.70
CA GLU A 211 -6.81 -41.66 -8.51
C GLU A 211 -5.44 -42.21 -8.15
N THR A 212 -4.42 -41.34 -8.20
CA THR A 212 -3.03 -41.69 -7.91
C THR A 212 -2.60 -40.98 -6.63
N HIS A 213 -2.32 -41.74 -5.58
CA HIS A 213 -1.79 -41.21 -4.32
C HIS A 213 -0.27 -41.08 -4.40
N GLN A 214 0.25 -39.95 -3.95
CA GLN A 214 1.70 -39.75 -3.82
C GLN A 214 2.09 -39.87 -2.35
N ASN A 215 3.25 -40.48 -2.09
CA ASN A 215 3.71 -40.80 -0.74
C ASN A 215 3.78 -39.57 0.16
N ALA A 216 3.53 -39.80 1.46
CA ALA A 216 3.57 -38.81 2.51
C ALA A 216 4.87 -38.00 2.48
N MET A 217 4.71 -36.68 2.52
CA MET A 217 5.80 -35.72 2.63
C MET A 217 6.50 -35.84 4.00
N PRO A 218 7.63 -35.15 4.25
CA PRO A 218 8.43 -35.28 5.48
C PRO A 218 7.71 -34.95 6.80
N SER A 219 6.48 -34.42 6.74
CA SER A 219 5.61 -34.30 7.90
C SER A 219 4.41 -35.23 7.74
N ASP A 220 4.19 -36.11 8.73
CA ASP A 220 3.11 -37.11 8.77
C ASP A 220 1.67 -36.53 8.71
N ARG A 221 1.53 -35.21 8.49
CA ARG A 221 0.26 -34.45 8.52
C ARG A 221 -0.19 -33.93 7.15
N ALA A 222 0.52 -34.22 6.05
CA ALA A 222 0.11 -33.80 4.70
C ALA A 222 0.28 -34.91 3.65
N ASN A 223 -0.66 -34.99 2.72
CA ASN A 223 -0.60 -35.89 1.56
C ASN A 223 -1.15 -35.22 0.30
N SER A 224 -0.81 -35.80 -0.85
CA SER A 224 -1.31 -35.35 -2.15
C SER A 224 -1.84 -36.50 -3.00
N CYS A 225 -2.83 -36.21 -3.83
CA CYS A 225 -3.30 -37.13 -4.86
C CYS A 225 -3.61 -36.40 -6.16
N VAL A 226 -3.51 -37.12 -7.28
CA VAL A 226 -3.94 -36.65 -8.59
C VAL A 226 -5.20 -37.42 -8.97
N VAL A 227 -6.29 -36.69 -9.22
CA VAL A 227 -7.59 -37.26 -9.58
C VAL A 227 -7.89 -36.91 -11.03
N HIS A 228 -8.14 -37.92 -11.85
CA HIS A 228 -8.62 -37.73 -13.22
C HIS A 228 -10.14 -37.76 -13.21
N LEU A 229 -10.73 -36.61 -13.50
CA LEU A 229 -12.18 -36.45 -13.56
C LEU A 229 -12.63 -36.45 -15.01
N SER A 230 -13.65 -37.22 -15.32
CA SER A 230 -14.18 -37.36 -16.67
C SER A 230 -15.69 -37.07 -16.69
N ALA A 231 -16.13 -36.34 -17.71
CA ALA A 231 -17.52 -35.99 -17.92
C ALA A 231 -17.93 -36.29 -19.37
N LYS A 232 -19.05 -37.01 -19.54
CA LYS A 232 -19.62 -37.39 -20.85
C LYS A 232 -21.07 -36.91 -20.94
N GLU A 233 -21.44 -36.22 -22.02
CA GLU A 233 -22.78 -35.61 -22.19
C GLU A 233 -23.70 -36.41 -23.13
N LYS A 234 -23.13 -37.10 -24.12
CA LYS A 234 -23.86 -37.99 -25.04
C LYS A 234 -23.18 -39.35 -25.14
N LEU A 235 -23.93 -40.41 -25.40
CA LEU A 235 -23.41 -41.78 -25.46
C LEU A 235 -22.30 -41.97 -26.52
N GLU A 236 -22.32 -41.19 -27.59
CA GLU A 236 -21.35 -41.23 -28.69
C GLU A 236 -20.22 -40.20 -28.58
N SER A 237 -20.33 -39.23 -27.66
CA SER A 237 -19.31 -38.18 -27.48
C SER A 237 -18.06 -38.69 -26.76
N THR A 238 -16.89 -38.12 -27.10
CA THR A 238 -15.67 -38.31 -26.32
C THR A 238 -15.83 -37.66 -24.95
N ALA A 239 -15.39 -38.35 -23.89
CA ALA A 239 -15.47 -37.81 -22.54
C ALA A 239 -14.46 -36.67 -22.39
N GLU A 240 -14.92 -35.49 -21.97
CA GLU A 240 -14.02 -34.42 -21.55
C GLU A 240 -13.35 -34.85 -20.25
N THR A 241 -12.05 -34.58 -20.12
CA THR A 241 -11.29 -34.94 -18.93
C THR A 241 -10.55 -33.74 -18.38
N CYS A 242 -10.45 -33.67 -17.06
CA CYS A 242 -9.66 -32.66 -16.35
C CYS A 242 -8.96 -33.36 -15.18
N GLN A 243 -7.68 -33.08 -15.04
CA GLN A 243 -6.87 -33.60 -13.95
C GLN A 243 -6.88 -32.60 -12.79
N TYR A 244 -7.00 -33.09 -11.56
CA TYR A 244 -6.95 -32.26 -10.36
C TYR A 244 -5.82 -32.74 -9.47
N PHE A 245 -4.90 -31.83 -9.13
CA PHE A 245 -3.97 -32.05 -8.03
C PHE A 245 -4.64 -31.64 -6.73
N ILE A 246 -4.81 -32.59 -5.82
CA ILE A 246 -5.43 -32.38 -4.51
C ILE A 246 -4.35 -32.45 -3.45
N TRP A 247 -4.20 -31.36 -2.71
CA TRP A 247 -3.35 -31.28 -1.52
C TRP A 247 -4.22 -31.37 -0.28
N ARG A 248 -3.95 -32.30 0.64
CA ARG A 248 -4.64 -32.42 1.92
C ARG A 248 -3.67 -32.22 3.06
N GLN A 249 -4.04 -31.37 4.03
CA GLN A 249 -3.20 -31.05 5.16
C GLN A 249 -4.02 -30.95 6.46
N ALA A 250 -3.51 -31.57 7.51
CA ALA A 250 -4.07 -31.52 8.86
C ALA A 250 -3.47 -30.37 9.68
N PHE A 251 -4.32 -29.62 10.38
CA PHE A 251 -3.95 -28.51 11.26
C PHE A 251 -4.60 -28.70 12.62
N GLN A 252 -3.86 -28.49 13.69
CA GLN A 252 -4.40 -28.63 15.04
C GLN A 252 -5.49 -27.56 15.29
N VAL A 253 -6.63 -28.00 15.84
CA VAL A 253 -7.74 -27.12 16.19
C VAL A 253 -7.35 -26.26 17.37
N LYS A 254 -7.42 -24.94 17.20
CA LYS A 254 -7.15 -24.00 18.29
C LYS A 254 -8.29 -24.03 19.33
N PRO A 255 -7.98 -23.94 20.64
CA PRO A 255 -9.01 -23.96 21.69
C PRO A 255 -10.10 -22.89 21.50
N GLU A 256 -9.71 -21.69 21.06
CA GLU A 256 -10.60 -20.55 20.79
C GLU A 256 -11.60 -20.78 19.63
N SER A 257 -11.30 -21.71 18.73
CA SER A 257 -12.12 -22.05 17.57
C SER A 257 -12.97 -23.30 17.77
N LYS A 258 -12.85 -24.00 18.91
CA LYS A 258 -13.69 -25.15 19.24
C LYS A 258 -15.15 -24.70 19.41
N VAL A 259 -16.07 -25.52 18.89
CA VAL A 259 -17.52 -25.31 18.97
C VAL A 259 -18.17 -26.54 19.57
N SER A 260 -19.24 -26.35 20.35
CA SER A 260 -19.90 -27.43 21.10
C SER A 260 -20.34 -28.63 20.25
N THR A 261 -20.60 -28.42 18.97
CA THR A 261 -20.98 -29.47 18.01
C THR A 261 -19.83 -30.33 17.49
N ARG A 262 -18.56 -29.94 17.73
CA ARG A 262 -17.35 -30.60 17.22
C ARG A 262 -16.22 -30.66 18.26
N ASN A 263 -16.56 -30.81 19.54
CA ASN A 263 -15.57 -30.87 20.62
C ASN A 263 -14.62 -32.08 20.51
N ASP A 264 -15.07 -33.13 19.81
CA ASP A 264 -14.38 -34.38 19.53
C ASP A 264 -13.38 -34.30 18.37
N VAL A 265 -13.28 -33.15 17.68
CA VAL A 265 -12.37 -32.97 16.56
C VAL A 265 -11.16 -32.16 16.99
N ASP A 266 -9.98 -32.79 16.93
CA ASP A 266 -8.71 -32.17 17.34
C ASP A 266 -7.85 -31.67 16.19
N ASP A 267 -8.09 -32.12 14.96
CA ASP A 267 -7.41 -31.63 13.74
C ASP A 267 -8.42 -31.23 12.65
N TRP A 268 -8.22 -30.04 12.06
CA TRP A 268 -8.86 -29.62 10.82
C TRP A 268 -8.14 -30.21 9.61
N ILE A 269 -8.89 -30.86 8.72
CA ILE A 269 -8.36 -31.33 7.44
C ILE A 269 -8.78 -30.34 6.35
N VAL A 270 -7.81 -29.60 5.81
CA VAL A 270 -8.00 -28.68 4.68
C VAL A 270 -7.48 -29.34 3.42
N SER A 271 -8.37 -29.45 2.42
CA SER A 271 -8.06 -30.00 1.10
C SER A 271 -8.18 -28.91 0.04
N LEU A 272 -7.14 -28.72 -0.76
CA LEU A 272 -7.12 -27.78 -1.89
C LEU A 272 -7.03 -28.56 -3.19
N ALA A 273 -7.93 -28.33 -4.13
CA ALA A 273 -7.92 -28.99 -5.44
C ALA A 273 -7.60 -27.99 -6.57
N PHE A 274 -6.54 -28.29 -7.31
CA PHE A 274 -5.98 -27.46 -8.37
C PHE A 274 -6.22 -28.13 -9.73
N PRO A 275 -6.99 -27.51 -10.64
CA PRO A 275 -7.26 -28.08 -11.95
C PRO A 275 -6.07 -27.89 -12.90
N PHE A 276 -5.57 -28.96 -13.51
CA PHE A 276 -4.66 -28.87 -14.65
C PHE A 276 -5.46 -28.67 -15.93
N GLY A 277 -5.40 -27.45 -16.46
CA GLY A 277 -6.12 -27.05 -17.66
C GLY A 277 -7.52 -26.52 -17.38
N LYS A 278 -8.39 -26.57 -18.39
CA LYS A 278 -9.73 -25.99 -18.31
C LYS A 278 -10.63 -26.86 -17.42
N ARG A 279 -11.18 -26.26 -16.36
CA ARG A 279 -12.22 -26.88 -15.53
C ARG A 279 -13.39 -27.32 -16.41
N LEU A 280 -13.92 -28.51 -16.13
CA LEU A 280 -15.10 -29.04 -16.81
C LEU A 280 -16.32 -28.19 -16.43
N LYS A 281 -16.97 -27.55 -17.41
CA LYS A 281 -18.11 -26.65 -17.18
C LYS A 281 -19.35 -27.19 -17.89
N ARG A 282 -20.43 -27.37 -17.14
CA ARG A 282 -21.77 -27.73 -17.66
C ARG A 282 -22.79 -26.63 -17.35
N GLY A 283 -22.54 -25.42 -17.86
CA GLY A 283 -23.43 -24.26 -17.68
C GLY A 283 -23.42 -23.59 -16.29
N ALA A 284 -22.68 -24.12 -15.31
CA ALA A 284 -22.55 -23.54 -13.97
C ALA A 284 -21.33 -22.60 -13.83
N SER A 285 -21.44 -21.58 -12.98
CA SER A 285 -20.31 -20.77 -12.52
C SER A 285 -19.36 -21.63 -11.69
N SER A 286 -18.06 -21.34 -11.77
CA SER A 286 -17.03 -22.14 -11.09
C SER A 286 -17.14 -21.99 -9.57
N ILE A 287 -17.60 -23.05 -8.90
CA ILE A 287 -17.75 -23.12 -7.45
C ILE A 287 -16.37 -23.16 -6.79
N GLY A 288 -16.21 -22.45 -5.67
CA GLY A 288 -14.91 -22.32 -5.00
C GLY A 288 -14.80 -22.99 -3.63
N ILE A 289 -15.93 -23.28 -2.95
CA ILE A 289 -15.93 -23.85 -1.59
C ILE A 289 -16.80 -25.10 -1.51
N PHE A 290 -16.24 -26.14 -0.89
CA PHE A 290 -16.90 -27.42 -0.68
C PHE A 290 -16.88 -27.78 0.82
N ALA A 291 -17.97 -28.37 1.28
CA ALA A 291 -18.05 -29.06 2.55
C ALA A 291 -18.60 -30.46 2.26
N PHE A 292 -17.70 -31.33 1.80
CA PHE A 292 -17.95 -32.61 1.12
C PHE A 292 -18.71 -32.50 -0.21
N LEU A 293 -19.78 -31.72 -0.24
CA LEU A 293 -20.55 -31.34 -1.42
C LEU A 293 -20.29 -29.85 -1.77
N PRO A 294 -20.45 -29.46 -3.04
CA PRO A 294 -20.30 -28.07 -3.46
C PRO A 294 -21.30 -27.15 -2.76
N THR A 295 -20.85 -25.94 -2.44
CA THR A 295 -21.71 -24.82 -2.04
C THR A 295 -22.05 -23.94 -3.25
N ALA A 296 -22.86 -22.90 -3.10
CA ALA A 296 -23.11 -21.91 -4.15
C ALA A 296 -22.07 -20.78 -4.17
N MET A 297 -21.04 -20.83 -3.31
CA MET A 297 -20.07 -19.76 -3.16
C MET A 297 -19.02 -19.77 -4.29
N VAL A 298 -18.95 -18.66 -5.01
CA VAL A 298 -17.96 -18.39 -6.06
C VAL A 298 -16.85 -17.51 -5.49
N THR A 299 -15.62 -18.01 -5.48
CA THR A 299 -14.49 -17.34 -4.80
C THR A 299 -13.58 -16.54 -5.71
N ASN A 300 -13.64 -16.75 -7.03
CA ASN A 300 -12.64 -16.31 -8.02
C ASN A 300 -11.23 -16.90 -7.85
N PHE A 301 -11.04 -17.83 -6.91
CA PHE A 301 -9.76 -18.54 -6.80
C PHE A 301 -9.63 -19.57 -7.92
N PRO A 302 -8.42 -19.79 -8.46
CA PRO A 302 -8.17 -20.78 -9.50
C PRO A 302 -8.16 -22.23 -8.96
N PHE A 303 -8.42 -22.41 -7.66
CA PHE A 303 -8.48 -23.70 -6.97
C PHE A 303 -9.71 -23.78 -6.08
N VAL A 304 -10.09 -25.00 -5.72
CA VAL A 304 -11.24 -25.31 -4.86
C VAL A 304 -10.77 -25.54 -3.42
N ILE A 305 -11.50 -25.00 -2.45
CA ILE A 305 -11.26 -25.18 -1.02
C ILE A 305 -12.28 -26.17 -0.46
N HIS A 306 -11.82 -27.24 0.17
CA HIS A 306 -12.65 -28.21 0.85
C HIS A 306 -12.22 -28.41 2.31
N ALA A 307 -13.18 -28.31 3.24
CA ALA A 307 -12.98 -28.63 4.65
C ALA A 307 -14.34 -28.92 5.34
N ASP A 308 -14.32 -29.33 6.61
CA ASP A 308 -15.53 -29.53 7.42
C ASP A 308 -16.16 -28.20 7.88
N PHE A 309 -16.57 -27.36 6.93
CA PHE A 309 -17.19 -26.07 7.22
C PHE A 309 -18.58 -26.21 7.85
N VAL A 310 -18.92 -25.27 8.74
CA VAL A 310 -20.29 -25.02 9.19
C VAL A 310 -21.05 -24.29 8.09
N LEU A 311 -22.14 -24.88 7.63
CA LEU A 311 -23.00 -24.30 6.59
C LEU A 311 -24.23 -23.61 7.17
N ALA A 312 -24.74 -22.61 6.45
CA ALA A 312 -26.08 -22.08 6.66
C ALA A 312 -27.15 -23.16 6.42
N SER A 313 -28.38 -22.95 6.90
CA SER A 313 -29.47 -23.93 6.77
C SER A 313 -29.78 -24.31 5.32
N SER A 314 -29.63 -23.38 4.37
CA SER A 314 -29.78 -23.65 2.92
C SER A 314 -28.66 -24.52 2.35
N ARG A 315 -27.53 -24.64 3.06
CA ARG A 315 -26.26 -25.26 2.60
C ARG A 315 -25.58 -24.58 1.41
N GLU A 316 -26.11 -23.44 0.97
CA GLU A 316 -25.58 -22.69 -0.17
C GLU A 316 -24.34 -21.87 0.19
N ALA A 317 -24.16 -21.52 1.48
CA ALA A 317 -23.03 -20.73 1.96
C ALA A 317 -22.49 -21.26 3.30
N ILE A 318 -21.21 -20.99 3.56
CA ILE A 318 -20.59 -21.17 4.88
C ILE A 318 -20.96 -20.01 5.81
N LEU A 319 -21.01 -20.27 7.12
CA LEU A 319 -21.17 -19.19 8.12
C LEU A 319 -19.84 -18.48 8.34
N LEU A 320 -19.68 -17.28 7.80
CA LEU A 320 -18.41 -16.52 7.82
C LEU A 320 -18.08 -15.96 9.21
N ASP A 321 -19.09 -15.76 10.06
CA ASP A 321 -18.99 -15.31 11.46
C ASP A 321 -18.65 -16.45 12.45
N SER A 322 -18.67 -17.70 12.00
CA SER A 322 -18.37 -18.86 12.83
C SER A 322 -16.87 -18.94 13.16
N LYS A 323 -16.53 -18.97 14.46
CA LYS A 323 -15.16 -19.17 14.94
C LYS A 323 -14.48 -20.42 14.36
N TRP A 324 -15.25 -21.48 14.12
CA TRP A 324 -14.77 -22.72 13.49
C TRP A 324 -14.34 -22.49 12.04
N ASN A 325 -15.19 -21.83 11.25
CA ASN A 325 -14.90 -21.55 9.84
C ASN A 325 -13.76 -20.55 9.69
N MET A 326 -13.72 -19.51 10.54
CA MET A 326 -12.62 -18.55 10.57
C MET A 326 -11.28 -19.22 10.87
N GLY A 327 -11.26 -20.18 11.81
CA GLY A 327 -10.07 -21.00 12.09
C GLY A 327 -9.60 -21.81 10.88
N ILE A 328 -10.53 -22.49 10.20
CA ILE A 328 -10.24 -23.25 8.97
C ILE A 328 -9.72 -22.34 7.85
N LEU A 329 -10.40 -21.23 7.59
CA LEU A 329 -10.01 -20.27 6.55
C LEU A 329 -8.62 -19.67 6.84
N GLY A 330 -8.27 -19.45 8.11
CA GLY A 330 -6.94 -19.04 8.54
C GLY A 330 -5.83 -20.05 8.22
N CYS A 331 -6.16 -21.33 8.03
CA CYS A 331 -5.20 -22.38 7.65
C CYS A 331 -4.99 -22.49 6.13
N VAL A 332 -5.91 -21.95 5.31
CA VAL A 332 -5.85 -22.03 3.84
C VAL A 332 -4.56 -21.43 3.24
N PRO A 333 -4.05 -20.26 3.68
CA PRO A 333 -2.80 -19.71 3.15
C PRO A 333 -1.60 -20.65 3.33
N ALA A 334 -1.49 -21.29 4.50
CA ALA A 334 -0.42 -22.24 4.78
C ALA A 334 -0.55 -23.51 3.93
N ALA A 335 -1.77 -24.05 3.82
CA ALA A 335 -2.05 -25.20 2.95
C ALA A 335 -1.71 -24.90 1.49
N PHE A 336 -2.11 -23.72 0.99
CA PHE A 336 -1.82 -23.27 -0.36
C PHE A 336 -0.31 -23.15 -0.58
N PHE A 337 0.40 -22.49 0.33
CA PHE A 337 1.84 -22.29 0.21
C PHE A 337 2.60 -23.62 0.11
N ASN A 338 2.23 -24.60 0.94
CA ASN A 338 2.85 -25.93 0.91
C ASN A 338 2.52 -26.68 -0.39
N ALA A 339 1.26 -26.63 -0.83
CA ALA A 339 0.82 -27.23 -2.09
C ALA A 339 1.57 -26.62 -3.29
N PHE A 340 1.61 -25.29 -3.37
CA PHE A 340 2.32 -24.55 -4.41
C PHE A 340 3.82 -24.84 -4.40
N SER A 341 4.44 -24.84 -3.22
CA SER A 341 5.83 -25.22 -3.01
C SER A 341 6.15 -26.64 -3.47
N PHE A 342 5.23 -27.58 -3.29
CA PHE A 342 5.37 -28.95 -3.77
C PHE A 342 5.25 -29.01 -5.29
N CYS A 343 4.24 -28.34 -5.88
CA CYS A 343 4.07 -28.22 -7.33
C CYS A 343 5.30 -27.65 -8.04
N LEU A 344 5.99 -26.66 -7.44
CA LEU A 344 7.19 -26.08 -8.03
C LEU A 344 8.41 -27.01 -8.03
N ARG A 345 8.46 -28.01 -7.14
CA ARG A 345 9.62 -28.89 -6.93
C ARG A 345 9.39 -30.32 -7.42
N SER A 346 8.15 -30.69 -7.69
CA SER A 346 7.73 -32.03 -8.05
C SER A 346 7.29 -32.08 -9.51
N PRO A 347 7.51 -33.18 -10.26
CA PRO A 347 7.14 -33.29 -11.67
C PRO A 347 5.62 -33.41 -11.90
N VAL A 348 4.79 -33.22 -10.87
CA VAL A 348 3.31 -33.36 -10.98
C VAL A 348 2.71 -32.38 -11.97
N CYS A 349 3.27 -31.18 -12.09
CA CYS A 349 2.82 -30.18 -13.05
C CYS A 349 3.98 -29.35 -13.58
N SER A 350 3.79 -28.76 -14.76
CA SER A 350 4.76 -27.79 -15.26
C SER A 350 4.77 -26.55 -14.36
N MET A 351 5.91 -25.90 -14.32
CA MET A 351 6.10 -24.68 -13.54
C MET A 351 5.10 -23.58 -13.93
N THR A 352 4.85 -23.41 -15.22
CA THR A 352 3.87 -22.44 -15.74
C THR A 352 2.47 -22.70 -15.19
N GLN A 353 2.03 -23.97 -15.18
CA GLN A 353 0.73 -24.35 -14.62
C GLN A 353 0.65 -24.08 -13.10
N ALA A 354 1.75 -24.29 -12.37
CA ALA A 354 1.76 -23.97 -10.94
C ALA A 354 1.51 -22.48 -10.70
N PHE A 355 2.11 -21.59 -11.49
CA PHE A 355 1.89 -20.14 -11.38
C PHE A 355 0.47 -19.70 -11.78
N GLU A 356 -0.24 -20.45 -12.62
CA GLU A 356 -1.66 -20.20 -12.92
C GLU A 356 -2.58 -20.40 -11.71
N PHE A 357 -2.11 -21.10 -10.66
CA PHE A 357 -2.86 -21.28 -9.41
C PHE A 357 -2.81 -20.08 -8.46
N LEU A 358 -2.07 -19.02 -8.80
CA LEU A 358 -2.04 -17.83 -7.98
C LEU A 358 -3.40 -17.10 -8.00
N PRO A 359 -3.99 -16.75 -6.83
CA PRO A 359 -5.25 -16.03 -6.76
C PRO A 359 -5.06 -14.55 -7.12
N ALA A 360 -4.83 -14.25 -8.40
CA ALA A 360 -4.54 -12.89 -8.86
C ALA A 360 -5.76 -11.95 -8.74
N ARG A 361 -6.96 -12.47 -9.01
CA ARG A 361 -8.23 -11.71 -8.99
C ARG A 361 -8.80 -11.63 -7.57
N ALA A 362 -9.35 -10.47 -7.22
CA ALA A 362 -10.08 -10.32 -5.96
C ALA A 362 -11.37 -11.16 -5.96
N SER A 363 -11.74 -11.65 -4.78
CA SER A 363 -13.02 -12.30 -4.55
C SER A 363 -14.11 -11.25 -4.36
N SER A 364 -15.34 -11.56 -4.80
CA SER A 364 -16.53 -10.78 -4.45
C SER A 364 -16.89 -10.88 -2.98
N ILE A 365 -16.34 -11.85 -2.26
CA ILE A 365 -16.53 -12.05 -0.82
C ILE A 365 -15.36 -11.41 -0.06
N PRO A 366 -15.57 -10.32 0.69
CA PRO A 366 -14.49 -9.55 1.33
C PRO A 366 -13.60 -10.38 2.24
N GLU A 367 -14.17 -11.30 3.02
CA GLU A 367 -13.46 -12.14 3.99
C GLU A 367 -12.42 -13.05 3.33
N LEU A 368 -12.67 -13.47 2.07
CA LEU A 368 -11.74 -14.30 1.31
C LEU A 368 -10.56 -13.49 0.75
N ASN A 369 -10.68 -12.17 0.61
CA ASN A 369 -9.56 -11.33 0.18
C ASN A 369 -8.43 -11.31 1.23
N ASN A 370 -8.75 -11.50 2.51
CA ASN A 370 -7.74 -11.67 3.56
C ASN A 370 -6.87 -12.92 3.34
N ILE A 371 -7.46 -14.00 2.82
CA ILE A 371 -6.73 -15.23 2.45
C ILE A 371 -5.79 -14.95 1.29
N ARG A 372 -6.27 -14.24 0.26
CA ARG A 372 -5.47 -13.84 -0.91
C ARG A 372 -4.27 -12.98 -0.50
N GLU A 373 -4.46 -11.97 0.34
CA GLU A 373 -3.36 -11.13 0.82
C GLU A 373 -2.40 -11.92 1.73
N SER A 374 -2.90 -12.83 2.56
CA SER A 374 -2.05 -13.71 3.37
C SER A 374 -1.17 -14.61 2.51
N ILE A 375 -1.73 -15.21 1.44
CA ILE A 375 -0.97 -15.99 0.45
C ILE A 375 0.12 -15.12 -0.19
N LYS A 376 -0.22 -13.90 -0.62
CA LYS A 376 0.73 -12.96 -1.21
C LYS A 376 1.89 -12.65 -0.27
N ILE A 377 1.60 -12.33 0.99
CA ILE A 377 2.61 -12.04 2.02
C ILE A 377 3.54 -13.24 2.24
N MET A 378 3.00 -14.46 2.31
CA MET A 378 3.81 -15.67 2.45
C MET A 378 4.75 -15.88 1.25
N LEU A 379 4.24 -15.71 0.03
CA LEU A 379 5.03 -15.85 -1.19
C LEU A 379 6.14 -14.80 -1.31
N LEU A 380 5.89 -13.55 -0.88
CA LEU A 380 6.90 -12.47 -0.92
C LEU A 380 8.13 -12.76 -0.04
N LYS A 381 7.96 -13.52 1.04
CA LYS A 381 9.05 -13.84 1.98
C LYS A 381 9.97 -14.95 1.47
N GLU A 382 9.47 -15.80 0.57
CA GLU A 382 10.07 -17.07 0.18
C GLU A 382 10.71 -17.05 -1.22
N ARG A 383 11.63 -17.99 -1.46
CA ARG A 383 12.32 -18.11 -2.75
C ARG A 383 11.51 -18.95 -3.74
N THR A 384 10.47 -18.34 -4.31
CA THR A 384 9.52 -19.03 -5.20
C THR A 384 9.70 -18.71 -6.68
N ILE A 385 10.51 -17.71 -7.04
CA ILE A 385 10.72 -17.34 -8.44
C ILE A 385 11.94 -18.08 -8.99
N PRO A 386 11.81 -18.80 -10.12
CA PRO A 386 12.94 -19.37 -10.84
C PRO A 386 13.63 -18.26 -11.64
N CYS A 387 14.82 -17.85 -11.20
CA CYS A 387 15.69 -16.93 -11.92
C CYS A 387 16.72 -17.73 -12.73
N GLU A 388 16.78 -17.51 -14.04
CA GLU A 388 17.86 -18.05 -14.88
C GLU A 388 19.02 -17.05 -14.92
N MET A 389 20.18 -17.50 -14.46
CA MET A 389 21.40 -16.71 -14.46
C MET A 389 22.02 -16.72 -15.86
N PHE A 390 22.86 -15.73 -16.15
CA PHE A 390 23.56 -15.65 -17.44
C PHE A 390 24.57 -16.78 -17.67
N CYS A 391 25.04 -17.44 -16.59
CA CYS A 391 25.82 -18.67 -16.68
C CYS A 391 24.98 -19.92 -17.04
N GLY A 392 23.67 -19.79 -17.27
CA GLY A 392 22.74 -20.88 -17.54
C GLY A 392 22.25 -21.62 -16.29
N GLU A 393 22.76 -21.28 -15.11
CA GLU A 393 22.29 -21.85 -13.83
C GLU A 393 20.90 -21.31 -13.47
N LYS A 394 19.98 -22.17 -13.02
CA LYS A 394 18.67 -21.76 -12.49
C LYS A 394 18.72 -21.70 -10.97
N ARG A 395 18.39 -20.55 -10.39
CA ARG A 395 18.31 -20.36 -8.94
C ARG A 395 16.94 -19.87 -8.52
N TRP A 396 16.54 -20.26 -7.31
CA TRP A 396 15.31 -19.77 -6.70
C TRP A 396 15.59 -18.46 -5.96
N CYS A 397 14.88 -17.41 -6.34
CA CYS A 397 15.00 -16.04 -5.85
C CYS A 397 13.67 -15.60 -5.21
N LYS A 398 13.72 -14.62 -4.30
CA LYS A 398 12.49 -14.01 -3.76
C LYS A 398 11.84 -13.14 -4.83
N PRO A 399 10.51 -13.00 -4.87
CA PRO A 399 9.84 -12.13 -5.83
C PRO A 399 10.40 -10.71 -5.89
N GLY A 400 10.60 -10.07 -4.72
CA GLY A 400 11.17 -8.71 -4.65
C GLY A 400 12.66 -8.61 -5.03
N SER A 401 13.35 -9.72 -5.28
CA SER A 401 14.74 -9.75 -5.73
C SER A 401 14.89 -10.17 -7.20
N ALA A 402 13.79 -10.48 -7.88
CA ALA A 402 13.77 -10.93 -9.26
C ALA A 402 13.40 -9.75 -10.18
N ILE A 403 14.14 -9.58 -11.27
CA ILE A 403 13.88 -8.55 -12.29
C ILE A 403 13.71 -9.24 -13.64
N LYS A 404 12.71 -8.81 -14.41
CA LYS A 404 12.53 -9.27 -15.79
C LYS A 404 13.45 -8.45 -16.70
N ILE A 405 14.30 -9.14 -17.46
CA ILE A 405 15.29 -8.52 -18.35
C ILE A 405 14.81 -8.62 -19.81
N GLN A 406 15.08 -7.58 -20.61
CA GLN A 406 14.77 -7.57 -22.05
C GLN A 406 15.61 -8.64 -22.78
N LYS A 407 14.97 -9.39 -23.67
CA LYS A 407 15.62 -10.48 -24.41
C LYS A 407 16.83 -10.01 -25.22
N LYS A 408 16.72 -8.86 -25.91
CA LYS A 408 17.80 -8.24 -26.71
C LYS A 408 19.05 -7.97 -25.87
N PHE A 409 18.91 -7.38 -24.69
CA PHE A 409 20.05 -7.13 -23.79
C PHE A 409 20.67 -8.43 -23.28
N ARG A 410 19.85 -9.44 -22.99
CA ARG A 410 20.35 -10.76 -22.58
C ARG A 410 21.17 -11.43 -23.69
N GLU A 411 20.70 -11.38 -24.93
CA GLU A 411 21.42 -11.88 -26.10
C GLU A 411 22.74 -11.13 -26.31
N LEU A 412 22.72 -9.80 -26.24
CA LEU A 412 23.92 -8.94 -26.35
C LEU A 412 24.98 -9.32 -25.30
N LEU A 413 24.57 -9.47 -24.04
CA LEU A 413 25.46 -9.83 -22.94
C LEU A 413 26.01 -11.26 -23.07
N CYS A 414 25.18 -12.22 -23.51
CA CYS A 414 25.60 -13.59 -23.78
C CYS A 414 26.63 -13.68 -24.91
N ASP A 415 26.51 -12.85 -25.95
CA ASP A 415 27.46 -12.81 -27.06
C ASP A 415 28.83 -12.25 -26.64
N VAL A 416 28.84 -11.18 -25.84
CA VAL A 416 30.10 -10.63 -25.28
C VAL A 416 30.75 -11.63 -24.32
N GLN A 417 29.98 -12.38 -23.53
CA GLN A 417 30.50 -13.42 -22.64
C GLN A 417 31.17 -14.59 -23.39
N LYS A 418 30.74 -14.90 -24.62
CA LYS A 418 31.41 -15.90 -25.46
C LYS A 418 32.76 -15.41 -26.00
N GLN A 419 32.94 -14.10 -26.13
CA GLN A 419 34.13 -13.47 -26.70
C GLN A 419 35.16 -13.04 -25.64
N ASP A 420 34.73 -12.75 -24.41
CA ASP A 420 35.58 -12.23 -23.33
C ASP A 420 35.54 -13.14 -22.08
N ILE A 421 36.70 -13.72 -21.72
CA ILE A 421 36.88 -14.71 -20.64
C ILE A 421 36.72 -14.08 -19.25
N SER A 422 36.80 -12.75 -19.14
CA SER A 422 36.83 -12.00 -17.87
C SER A 422 35.47 -11.89 -17.15
N LEU A 423 34.39 -12.35 -17.77
CA LEU A 423 33.02 -12.24 -17.25
C LEU A 423 32.58 -13.44 -16.38
N LYS A 424 33.50 -14.12 -15.68
CA LYS A 424 33.14 -15.16 -14.69
C LYS A 424 32.78 -14.52 -13.34
N GLY A 425 31.52 -14.67 -12.89
CA GLY A 425 31.06 -14.23 -11.56
C GLY A 425 29.63 -13.69 -11.46
N TRP A 426 28.77 -13.93 -12.46
CA TRP A 426 27.46 -13.28 -12.59
C TRP A 426 26.39 -13.89 -11.67
N ASN A 427 26.55 -13.73 -10.35
CA ASN A 427 25.64 -14.31 -9.37
C ASN A 427 24.57 -13.31 -8.86
N SER A 428 24.84 -12.00 -8.93
CA SER A 428 23.91 -10.91 -8.60
C SER A 428 24.49 -9.58 -9.07
N CYS A 429 23.70 -8.69 -9.68
CA CYS A 429 24.13 -7.35 -10.05
C CYS A 429 23.03 -6.33 -9.73
N THR A 430 23.41 -5.11 -9.33
CA THR A 430 22.46 -4.00 -9.21
C THR A 430 21.97 -3.56 -10.59
N VAL A 431 20.89 -2.79 -10.64
CA VAL A 431 20.37 -2.21 -11.90
C VAL A 431 21.42 -1.30 -12.54
N TYR A 432 22.16 -0.55 -11.72
CA TYR A 432 23.31 0.25 -12.15
C TYR A 432 24.42 -0.60 -12.79
N ASP A 433 24.89 -1.65 -12.10
CA ASP A 433 25.94 -2.53 -12.63
C ASP A 433 25.53 -3.20 -13.93
N TYR A 434 24.25 -3.56 -14.02
CA TYR A 434 23.67 -4.12 -15.23
C TYR A 434 23.70 -3.12 -16.38
N ALA A 435 23.27 -1.87 -16.15
CA ALA A 435 23.31 -0.80 -17.14
C ALA A 435 24.74 -0.58 -17.68
N VAL A 436 25.71 -0.44 -16.78
CA VAL A 436 27.13 -0.24 -17.13
C VAL A 436 27.64 -1.37 -18.05
N LYS A 437 27.29 -2.61 -17.74
CA LYS A 437 27.69 -3.78 -18.53
C LYS A 437 27.03 -3.81 -19.90
N VAL A 438 25.74 -3.48 -19.98
CA VAL A 438 25.03 -3.35 -21.26
C VAL A 438 25.68 -2.27 -22.12
N PHE A 439 26.07 -1.13 -21.55
CA PHE A 439 26.75 -0.05 -22.29
C PHE A 439 28.13 -0.47 -22.79
N HIS A 440 28.88 -1.21 -21.96
CA HIS A 440 30.15 -1.80 -22.39
C HIS A 440 29.95 -2.79 -23.55
N ALA A 441 28.92 -3.64 -23.48
CA ALA A 441 28.61 -4.58 -24.54
C ALA A 441 28.16 -3.87 -25.84
N LEU A 442 27.35 -2.82 -25.72
CA LEU A 442 26.92 -1.97 -26.83
C LEU A 442 28.10 -1.32 -27.57
N ASN A 443 29.16 -0.95 -26.85
CA ASN A 443 30.37 -0.39 -27.45
C ASN A 443 31.06 -1.36 -28.42
N SER A 444 30.71 -2.65 -28.43
CA SER A 444 31.28 -3.63 -29.37
C SER A 444 30.49 -3.78 -30.68
N LYS A 445 29.15 -3.62 -30.65
CA LYS A 445 28.25 -3.92 -31.78
C LYS A 445 27.65 -2.72 -32.51
N ASN A 446 27.65 -1.51 -31.93
CA ASN A 446 27.15 -0.26 -32.54
C ASN A 446 25.70 -0.35 -33.10
N GLU A 447 24.77 -1.00 -32.40
CA GLU A 447 23.37 -1.12 -32.84
C GLU A 447 22.49 0.05 -32.30
N PRO A 448 21.92 0.92 -33.17
CA PRO A 448 21.17 2.10 -32.73
C PRO A 448 19.89 1.77 -31.94
N GLU A 449 19.15 0.73 -32.35
CA GLU A 449 17.92 0.33 -31.67
C GLU A 449 18.18 -0.06 -30.21
N ILE A 450 19.27 -0.79 -29.94
CA ILE A 450 19.61 -1.21 -28.58
C ILE A 450 20.05 0.00 -27.73
N ALA A 451 20.69 1.00 -28.33
CA ALA A 451 21.02 2.25 -27.63
C ALA A 451 19.76 3.06 -27.27
N ILE A 452 18.73 3.02 -28.11
CA ILE A 452 17.41 3.61 -27.80
C ILE A 452 16.72 2.82 -26.68
N ASP A 453 16.68 1.49 -26.78
CA ASP A 453 16.14 0.62 -25.74
C ASP A 453 16.86 0.86 -24.38
N CYS A 454 18.16 1.14 -24.40
CA CYS A 454 18.94 1.49 -23.20
C CYS A 454 18.52 2.81 -22.55
N ALA A 455 18.18 3.82 -23.36
CA ALA A 455 17.67 5.08 -22.84
C ALA A 455 16.30 4.89 -22.17
N HIS A 456 15.39 4.12 -22.79
CA HIS A 456 14.12 3.74 -22.16
C HIS A 456 14.34 2.96 -20.85
N PHE A 457 15.30 2.05 -20.83
CA PHE A 457 15.65 1.28 -19.63
C PHE A 457 16.13 2.19 -18.49
N ILE A 458 17.01 3.17 -18.75
CA ILE A 458 17.42 4.15 -17.73
C ILE A 458 16.21 4.94 -17.24
N TYR A 459 15.41 5.49 -18.17
CA TYR A 459 14.25 6.32 -17.85
C TYR A 459 13.29 5.59 -16.90
N HIS A 460 12.84 4.38 -17.27
CA HIS A 460 11.93 3.62 -16.43
C HIS A 460 12.58 3.15 -15.12
N SER A 461 13.87 2.84 -15.13
CA SER A 461 14.57 2.43 -13.91
C SER A 461 14.72 3.58 -12.89
N HIS A 462 14.91 4.81 -13.36
CA HIS A 462 14.92 6.00 -12.51
C HIS A 462 13.51 6.36 -12.03
N SER A 463 12.52 6.38 -12.93
CA SER A 463 11.12 6.69 -12.59
C SER A 463 10.53 5.72 -11.57
N ASN A 464 10.94 4.46 -11.59
CA ASN A 464 10.52 3.45 -10.60
C ASN A 464 11.39 3.42 -9.32
N GLY A 465 12.41 4.28 -9.20
CA GLY A 465 13.26 4.40 -8.01
C GLY A 465 14.33 3.29 -7.86
N PHE A 466 14.66 2.56 -8.92
CA PHE A 466 15.71 1.54 -8.91
C PHE A 466 17.13 2.11 -9.08
N ILE A 467 17.24 3.34 -9.59
CA ILE A 467 18.49 4.07 -9.81
C ILE A 467 18.39 5.41 -9.07
N ALA A 468 19.35 5.73 -8.22
CA ALA A 468 19.39 7.01 -7.51
C ALA A 468 19.78 8.17 -8.45
N GLU A 469 19.40 9.40 -8.11
CA GLU A 469 19.74 10.63 -8.87
C GLU A 469 21.27 10.76 -9.12
N SER A 470 22.08 10.39 -8.14
CA SER A 470 23.55 10.41 -8.24
C SER A 470 24.09 9.39 -9.25
N GLU A 471 23.45 8.22 -9.34
CA GLU A 471 23.82 7.16 -10.26
C GLU A 471 23.36 7.48 -11.69
N LEU A 472 22.18 8.10 -11.83
CA LEU A 472 21.63 8.53 -13.11
C LEU A 472 22.61 9.45 -13.85
N HIS A 473 23.16 10.47 -13.16
CA HIS A 473 24.13 11.38 -13.79
C HIS A 473 25.37 10.64 -14.35
N HIS A 474 25.85 9.62 -13.64
CA HIS A 474 26.97 8.81 -14.12
C HIS A 474 26.56 7.96 -15.34
N LEU A 475 25.42 7.25 -15.26
CA LEU A 475 24.92 6.40 -16.33
C LEU A 475 24.64 7.21 -17.59
N CYS A 476 23.95 8.34 -17.46
CA CYS A 476 23.74 9.27 -18.56
C CYS A 476 25.06 9.63 -19.22
N ARG A 477 26.11 10.00 -18.47
CA ARG A 477 27.43 10.36 -19.01
C ARG A 477 28.10 9.25 -19.83
N ILE A 478 28.04 8.01 -19.37
CA ILE A 478 28.72 6.88 -20.05
C ILE A 478 27.86 6.19 -21.11
N MET A 479 26.55 6.40 -21.11
CA MET A 479 25.62 5.77 -22.04
C MET A 479 25.93 6.21 -23.48
N PRO A 480 26.09 5.25 -24.42
CA PRO A 480 26.14 5.56 -25.84
C PRO A 480 24.80 6.13 -26.31
N ILE A 481 24.83 7.24 -27.06
CA ILE A 481 23.63 7.88 -27.60
C ILE A 481 23.61 7.79 -29.12
N VAL A 482 22.41 7.76 -29.71
CA VAL A 482 22.23 7.85 -31.16
C VAL A 482 22.20 9.33 -31.54
N ASP A 483 23.04 9.72 -32.50
CA ASP A 483 23.06 11.09 -33.01
C ASP A 483 21.95 11.36 -34.04
N GLY A 484 21.73 12.61 -34.44
CA GLY A 484 20.73 12.96 -35.47
C GLY A 484 20.99 12.34 -36.85
N SER A 485 22.18 11.78 -37.09
CA SER A 485 22.51 11.00 -38.30
C SER A 485 22.16 9.51 -38.18
N GLY A 486 21.63 9.07 -37.03
CA GLY A 486 21.27 7.68 -36.75
C GLY A 486 22.45 6.79 -36.35
N ARG A 487 23.60 7.37 -35.96
CA ARG A 487 24.81 6.63 -35.58
C ARG A 487 25.02 6.63 -34.08
N VAL A 488 25.48 5.49 -33.54
CA VAL A 488 25.81 5.38 -32.11
C VAL A 488 27.12 6.11 -31.81
N ARG A 489 27.08 7.06 -30.88
CA ARG A 489 28.23 7.82 -30.38
C ARG A 489 28.59 7.41 -28.96
N LYS A 490 29.86 7.03 -28.79
CA LYS A 490 30.41 6.51 -27.52
C LYS A 490 31.05 7.59 -26.66
N GLN A 491 31.48 8.67 -27.28
CA GLN A 491 32.11 9.82 -26.63
C GLN A 491 31.36 11.09 -27.02
N ARG A 492 31.17 11.97 -26.06
CA ARG A 492 30.61 13.31 -26.26
C ARG A 492 31.13 14.27 -25.20
N SER A 493 31.44 15.49 -25.61
CA SER A 493 31.83 16.61 -24.74
C SER A 493 30.62 17.46 -24.39
N VAL A 494 29.76 17.73 -25.37
CA VAL A 494 28.52 18.50 -25.24
C VAL A 494 27.39 17.76 -25.93
N THR A 495 26.20 17.76 -25.33
CA THR A 495 24.99 17.20 -25.95
C THR A 495 24.17 18.37 -26.52
N LEU A 496 23.68 18.25 -27.76
CA LEU A 496 22.84 19.26 -28.40
C LEU A 496 21.39 18.81 -28.44
N VAL A 497 20.48 19.78 -28.41
CA VAL A 497 19.05 19.55 -28.68
C VAL A 497 18.88 19.01 -30.12
N PRO A 498 17.92 18.10 -30.39
CA PRO A 498 17.69 17.57 -31.73
C PRO A 498 17.44 18.64 -32.78
N THR A 499 17.80 18.31 -34.02
CA THR A 499 17.72 19.21 -35.17
C THR A 499 16.34 19.87 -35.31
N SER A 500 15.24 19.13 -35.13
CA SER A 500 13.86 19.63 -35.29
C SER A 500 13.46 20.72 -34.29
N ARG A 501 14.05 20.70 -33.09
CA ARG A 501 13.73 21.60 -31.97
C ARG A 501 14.81 22.66 -31.72
N SER A 502 15.86 22.67 -32.54
CA SER A 502 17.05 23.45 -32.25
C SER A 502 17.18 24.71 -33.08
N LYS A 503 17.55 25.79 -32.40
CA LYS A 503 17.94 27.06 -33.01
C LYS A 503 19.31 26.96 -33.67
N TRP A 504 20.20 26.10 -33.17
CA TRP A 504 21.50 25.88 -33.81
C TRP A 504 21.34 25.31 -35.23
N ALA A 505 20.38 24.41 -35.47
CA ALA A 505 20.13 23.87 -36.80
C ALA A 505 19.51 24.89 -37.75
N THR A 506 18.68 25.81 -37.25
CA THR A 506 18.17 26.95 -38.04
C THR A 506 19.33 27.80 -38.58
N LEU A 507 20.31 28.10 -37.74
CA LEU A 507 21.45 28.94 -38.11
C LEU A 507 22.48 28.21 -38.99
N LEU A 508 22.88 27.00 -38.62
CA LEU A 508 24.02 26.29 -39.21
C LEU A 508 23.61 25.24 -40.25
N GLY A 509 22.30 24.99 -40.40
CA GLY A 509 21.75 23.95 -41.26
C GLY A 509 21.45 22.64 -40.51
N PRO A 510 20.82 21.66 -41.19
CA PRO A 510 20.31 20.44 -40.56
C PRO A 510 21.40 19.46 -40.11
N THR A 511 22.64 19.67 -40.57
CA THR A 511 23.78 18.80 -40.29
C THR A 511 24.62 19.41 -39.18
N ASN A 512 24.81 18.69 -38.07
CA ASN A 512 25.63 19.16 -36.95
C ASN A 512 27.11 19.34 -37.37
N PRO A 513 27.63 20.59 -37.38
CA PRO A 513 29.01 20.86 -37.82
C PRO A 513 30.06 20.59 -36.74
N PHE A 514 29.63 20.36 -35.49
CA PHE A 514 30.50 20.25 -34.32
C PHE A 514 30.86 18.79 -33.96
N LEU A 515 30.48 17.82 -34.80
CA LEU A 515 30.66 16.38 -34.56
C LEU A 515 32.13 16.00 -34.33
N GLU A 516 33.06 16.61 -35.05
CA GLU A 516 34.51 16.35 -34.90
C GLU A 516 35.06 16.82 -33.53
N GLN A 517 34.39 17.78 -32.90
CA GLN A 517 34.72 18.30 -31.56
C GLN A 517 33.96 17.55 -30.44
N ASN A 518 33.30 16.43 -30.78
CA ASN A 518 32.47 15.60 -29.90
C ASN A 518 31.21 16.28 -29.37
N TYR A 519 30.68 17.27 -30.09
CA TYR A 519 29.36 17.84 -29.79
C TYR A 519 28.33 16.99 -30.53
N VAL A 520 27.48 16.30 -29.78
CA VAL A 520 26.55 15.29 -30.32
C VAL A 520 25.12 15.73 -30.09
N ASP A 521 24.37 15.87 -31.16
CA ASP A 521 22.93 16.13 -31.17
C ASP A 521 22.14 14.85 -30.92
N LEU A 522 21.03 14.97 -30.18
CA LEU A 522 20.15 13.84 -29.90
C LEU A 522 19.32 13.47 -31.13
N ALA A 523 19.19 12.17 -31.42
CA ALA A 523 18.33 11.68 -32.49
C ALA A 523 16.84 11.95 -32.24
N GLU A 524 16.10 12.31 -33.29
CA GLU A 524 14.63 12.40 -33.28
C GLU A 524 13.95 11.07 -32.91
N ALA A 525 14.65 9.94 -33.09
CA ALA A 525 14.14 8.62 -32.75
C ALA A 525 13.82 8.46 -31.25
N TYR A 526 14.42 9.28 -30.38
CA TYR A 526 14.11 9.30 -28.95
C TYR A 526 12.76 9.96 -28.61
N GLY A 527 12.20 10.77 -29.52
CA GLY A 527 10.89 11.41 -29.33
C GLY A 527 9.71 10.49 -29.67
N LYS A 528 9.95 9.33 -30.28
CA LYS A 528 8.88 8.40 -30.66
C LYS A 528 8.33 7.67 -29.45
N SER A 529 7.01 7.46 -29.43
CA SER A 529 6.39 6.60 -28.43
C SER A 529 6.95 5.18 -28.49
N HIS A 530 7.11 4.55 -27.32
CA HIS A 530 7.70 3.22 -27.22
C HIS A 530 6.94 2.37 -26.20
N GLN A 531 6.93 1.06 -26.40
CA GLN A 531 6.38 0.11 -25.45
C GLN A 531 7.37 -1.04 -25.25
N CYS A 532 7.90 -1.16 -24.04
CA CYS A 532 8.87 -2.19 -23.69
C CYS A 532 8.48 -2.87 -22.37
N ILE A 533 8.45 -4.20 -22.34
CA ILE A 533 8.20 -5.02 -21.14
C ILE A 533 6.82 -4.75 -20.46
N GLY A 534 5.91 -4.03 -21.13
CA GLY A 534 4.61 -3.66 -20.57
C GLY A 534 4.56 -2.24 -20.00
N GLU A 535 5.69 -1.53 -20.02
CA GLU A 535 5.79 -0.11 -19.74
C GLU A 535 5.65 0.67 -21.05
N HIS A 536 4.94 1.79 -20.98
CA HIS A 536 4.73 2.69 -22.12
C HIS A 536 5.45 4.01 -21.84
N THR A 537 6.24 4.46 -22.81
CA THR A 537 6.77 5.81 -22.82
C THR A 537 5.97 6.63 -23.84
N PRO A 538 5.24 7.66 -23.39
CA PRO A 538 4.58 8.63 -24.25
C PRO A 538 5.54 9.29 -25.24
N GLU A 539 4.97 9.86 -26.31
CA GLU A 539 5.73 10.64 -27.28
C GLU A 539 6.42 11.82 -26.59
N GLU A 540 7.65 12.13 -27.02
CA GLU A 540 8.51 13.23 -26.55
C GLU A 540 9.03 13.15 -25.11
N GLU A 541 8.42 12.35 -24.24
CA GLU A 541 8.79 12.31 -22.82
C GLU A 541 10.22 11.78 -22.60
N LEU A 542 10.64 10.75 -23.34
CA LEU A 542 12.02 10.27 -23.26
C LEU A 542 13.01 11.34 -23.75
N LEU A 543 12.66 12.05 -24.82
CA LEU A 543 13.53 13.06 -25.39
C LEU A 543 13.73 14.22 -24.40
N ASP A 544 12.66 14.69 -23.74
CA ASP A 544 12.73 15.73 -22.72
C ASP A 544 13.53 15.25 -21.50
N PHE A 545 13.33 14.01 -21.06
CA PHE A 545 14.13 13.39 -20.01
C PHE A 545 15.62 13.36 -20.36
N LEU A 546 15.97 12.94 -21.58
CA LEU A 546 17.35 12.91 -22.04
C LEU A 546 17.93 14.33 -22.16
N ALA A 547 17.17 15.28 -22.72
CA ALA A 547 17.61 16.66 -22.86
C ALA A 547 17.93 17.29 -21.49
N GLN A 548 17.10 17.04 -20.48
CA GLN A 548 17.31 17.52 -19.13
C GLN A 548 18.52 16.85 -18.46
N ASN A 549 18.59 15.51 -18.47
CA ASN A 549 19.61 14.76 -17.73
C ASN A 549 20.99 14.77 -18.40
N LEU A 550 21.03 14.88 -19.74
CA LEU A 550 22.27 15.07 -20.51
C LEU A 550 22.67 16.55 -20.61
N ARG A 551 21.85 17.46 -20.06
CA ARG A 551 22.04 18.91 -20.12
C ARG A 551 22.23 19.40 -21.55
N ALA A 552 21.36 18.95 -22.45
CA ALA A 552 21.39 19.32 -23.86
C ALA A 552 21.37 20.85 -24.01
N LYS A 553 22.21 21.36 -24.91
CA LYS A 553 22.39 22.80 -25.16
C LYS A 553 21.82 23.19 -26.52
N ASP A 554 21.34 24.41 -26.59
CA ASP A 554 20.91 25.07 -27.81
C ASP A 554 21.27 26.56 -27.76
N LEU A 555 21.12 27.28 -28.87
CA LEU A 555 21.37 28.72 -28.91
C LEU A 555 20.37 29.48 -28.00
N PRO A 556 20.84 30.46 -27.22
CA PRO A 556 22.20 31.03 -27.21
C PRO A 556 23.13 30.38 -26.16
N GLN A 557 22.66 29.39 -25.39
CA GLN A 557 23.36 28.81 -24.24
C GLN A 557 24.47 27.81 -24.63
N LEU A 558 24.61 27.53 -25.92
CA LEU A 558 25.66 26.69 -26.49
C LEU A 558 27.01 27.41 -26.45
N TRP A 559 28.06 26.73 -26.00
CA TRP A 559 29.42 27.24 -26.10
C TRP A 559 30.04 26.83 -27.44
N PRO A 560 30.51 27.76 -28.30
CA PRO A 560 31.11 27.38 -29.57
C PRO A 560 32.52 26.80 -29.38
N PRO A 561 32.89 25.72 -30.10
CA PRO A 561 34.29 25.35 -30.27
C PRO A 561 35.05 26.41 -31.10
N ASP A 562 36.37 26.51 -30.90
CA ASP A 562 37.22 27.46 -31.64
C ASP A 562 37.48 27.00 -33.08
N MET A 563 36.49 27.18 -33.95
CA MET A 563 36.51 26.74 -35.36
C MET A 563 35.82 27.74 -36.29
N VAL A 564 35.98 27.51 -37.59
CA VAL A 564 35.26 28.24 -38.64
C VAL A 564 33.84 27.69 -38.73
N LEU A 565 32.82 28.55 -38.59
CA LEU A 565 31.42 28.17 -38.71
C LEU A 565 31.03 28.07 -40.19
N PRO A 566 30.24 27.06 -40.60
CA PRO A 566 29.72 26.97 -41.96
C PRO A 566 28.45 27.84 -42.11
N LEU A 567 28.54 29.17 -41.94
CA LEU A 567 27.37 30.02 -42.19
C LEU A 567 27.09 30.12 -43.69
N ARG A 568 25.82 30.30 -44.03
CA ARG A 568 25.39 30.61 -45.39
C ARG A 568 25.82 32.03 -45.76
N SER A 569 26.15 32.24 -47.02
CA SER A 569 26.49 33.57 -47.59
C SER A 569 25.29 34.52 -47.71
N CYS A 570 24.09 34.09 -47.31
CA CYS A 570 22.89 34.91 -47.27
C CYS A 570 22.06 34.40 -46.07
N LEU A 571 22.24 34.97 -44.89
CA LEU A 571 21.40 34.62 -43.73
C LEU A 571 20.05 35.33 -43.84
N THR A 572 18.99 34.66 -43.39
CA THR A 572 17.70 35.31 -43.21
C THR A 572 17.73 36.24 -41.99
N CYS A 573 16.72 37.10 -41.87
CA CYS A 573 16.57 38.00 -40.73
C CYS A 573 16.58 37.24 -39.38
N GLU A 574 15.80 36.15 -39.27
CA GLU A 574 15.74 35.32 -38.07
C GLU A 574 17.09 34.66 -37.73
N GLU A 575 17.80 34.15 -38.74
CA GLU A 575 19.12 33.54 -38.57
C GLU A 575 20.17 34.57 -38.11
N ALA A 576 20.14 35.78 -38.67
CA ALA A 576 21.01 36.88 -38.25
C ALA A 576 20.75 37.25 -36.78
N TYR A 577 19.49 37.31 -36.35
CA TYR A 577 19.14 37.55 -34.95
C TYR A 577 19.62 36.43 -34.02
N LEU A 578 19.46 35.16 -34.41
CA LEU A 578 19.97 34.03 -33.62
C LEU A 578 21.50 34.10 -33.43
N LEU A 579 22.24 34.47 -34.48
CA LEU A 579 23.69 34.66 -34.41
C LEU A 579 24.07 35.82 -33.47
N LEU A 580 23.38 36.95 -33.58
CA LEU A 580 23.65 38.13 -32.75
C LEU A 580 23.27 37.90 -31.28
N ASP A 581 22.15 37.23 -31.00
CA ASP A 581 21.77 36.82 -29.63
C ASP A 581 22.76 35.81 -29.05
N TRP A 582 23.35 34.94 -29.88
CA TRP A 582 24.42 34.05 -29.45
C TRP A 582 25.66 34.84 -29.03
N ILE A 583 26.09 35.82 -29.85
CA ILE A 583 27.21 36.71 -29.52
C ILE A 583 26.91 37.53 -28.24
N ARG A 584 25.68 38.05 -28.11
CA ARG A 584 25.22 38.76 -26.90
C ARG A 584 25.39 37.91 -25.65
N PHE A 585 24.92 36.67 -25.69
CA PHE A 585 25.04 35.74 -24.56
C PHE A 585 26.50 35.46 -24.19
N LEU A 586 27.36 35.20 -25.18
CA LEU A 586 28.78 34.95 -24.96
C LEU A 586 29.48 36.16 -24.32
N ARG A 587 29.11 37.37 -24.75
CA ARG A 587 29.67 38.63 -24.24
C ARG A 587 29.27 38.92 -22.79
N ILE A 588 28.01 38.68 -22.42
CA ILE A 588 27.51 38.97 -21.06
C ILE A 588 28.10 38.01 -20.02
N ARG A 589 28.36 36.76 -20.41
CA ARG A 589 28.69 35.67 -19.48
C ARG A 589 30.19 35.38 -19.36
N VAL A 590 31.04 35.83 -20.28
CA VAL A 590 32.43 35.35 -20.41
C VAL A 590 33.45 36.46 -20.68
N SER A 591 34.69 36.25 -20.24
CA SER A 591 35.83 37.19 -20.34
C SER A 591 36.47 37.27 -21.74
N SER A 592 36.35 36.22 -22.57
CA SER A 592 36.94 36.15 -23.92
C SER A 592 36.18 35.16 -24.83
N ILE A 593 35.85 35.59 -26.05
CA ILE A 593 35.19 34.75 -27.08
C ILE A 593 36.27 34.06 -27.94
N PRO A 594 36.08 32.80 -28.39
CA PRO A 594 37.07 32.11 -29.23
C PRO A 594 37.43 32.87 -30.52
N GLN A 595 38.72 32.95 -30.84
CA GLN A 595 39.24 33.81 -31.91
C GLN A 595 38.85 33.33 -33.31
N LYS A 596 38.96 32.02 -33.61
CA LYS A 596 38.60 31.48 -34.93
C LYS A 596 37.10 31.58 -35.18
N PHE A 597 36.30 31.43 -34.12
CA PHE A 597 34.86 31.62 -34.17
C PHE A 597 34.48 33.05 -34.57
N ILE A 598 35.03 34.06 -33.87
CA ILE A 598 34.77 35.47 -34.19
C ILE A 598 35.33 35.84 -35.56
N GLN A 599 36.54 35.40 -35.90
CA GLN A 599 37.15 35.66 -37.20
C GLN A 599 36.29 35.09 -38.35
N SER A 600 35.75 33.87 -38.17
CA SER A 600 34.84 33.26 -39.13
C SER A 600 33.57 34.07 -39.36
N ILE A 601 33.01 34.68 -38.31
CA ILE A 601 31.80 35.51 -38.43
C ILE A 601 32.12 36.83 -39.15
N ARG A 602 33.31 37.40 -38.90
CA ARG A 602 33.77 38.65 -39.54
C ARG A 602 34.07 38.49 -41.02
N ASP A 603 34.60 37.34 -41.42
CA ASP A 603 35.09 37.11 -42.78
C ASP A 603 34.01 36.59 -43.75
N GLN A 604 32.85 36.16 -43.23
CA GLN A 604 31.77 35.61 -44.05
C GLN A 604 30.76 36.68 -44.47
N ARG A 605 30.25 36.57 -45.70
CA ARG A 605 29.34 37.53 -46.32
C ARG A 605 27.88 37.31 -45.91
N TRP A 606 27.54 37.38 -44.64
CA TRP A 606 26.17 37.07 -44.20
C TRP A 606 25.30 38.29 -43.90
N MET A 607 25.90 39.48 -43.75
CA MET A 607 25.21 40.71 -43.37
C MET A 607 24.69 41.46 -44.58
N LYS A 608 23.41 41.86 -44.59
CA LYS A 608 22.76 42.52 -45.73
C LYS A 608 22.82 44.05 -45.60
N ALA A 609 23.48 44.71 -46.53
CA ALA A 609 23.43 46.17 -46.72
C ALA A 609 22.61 46.49 -47.99
N TYR A 610 22.24 47.76 -48.23
CA TYR A 610 21.59 48.15 -49.50
C TYR A 610 22.42 47.81 -50.76
N SER A 611 23.74 47.65 -50.62
CA SER A 611 24.65 47.22 -51.70
C SER A 611 24.72 45.69 -51.90
N GLY A 612 24.02 44.91 -51.07
CA GLY A 612 24.02 43.45 -51.08
C GLY A 612 24.65 42.80 -49.84
N PHE A 613 24.81 41.47 -49.86
CA PHE A 613 25.42 40.71 -48.76
C PHE A 613 26.93 40.92 -48.69
N SER A 614 27.40 41.41 -47.55
CA SER A 614 28.78 41.87 -47.31
C SER A 614 29.39 41.23 -46.07
N CYS A 615 30.73 41.20 -45.98
CA CYS A 615 31.45 40.79 -44.78
C CYS A 615 31.39 41.92 -43.73
N PRO A 616 31.10 41.63 -42.44
CA PRO A 616 31.13 42.64 -41.38
C PRO A 616 32.45 43.45 -41.33
N SER A 617 33.60 42.80 -41.58
CA SER A 617 34.93 43.45 -41.57
C SER A 617 35.16 44.43 -42.73
N VAL A 618 34.42 44.31 -43.85
CA VAL A 618 34.61 45.15 -45.05
C VAL A 618 33.79 46.44 -44.98
N LEU A 619 32.84 46.53 -44.03
CA LEU A 619 32.03 47.72 -43.78
C LEU A 619 32.83 48.88 -43.15
N GLU A 620 34.13 48.72 -42.92
CA GLU A 620 35.02 49.71 -42.30
C GLU A 620 35.34 50.94 -43.17
N ARG A 621 35.11 50.93 -44.50
CA ARG A 621 35.91 51.81 -45.40
C ARG A 621 35.26 52.81 -46.35
N THR A 622 33.97 52.83 -46.63
CA THR A 622 33.38 53.89 -47.48
C THR A 622 31.88 53.95 -47.32
N ASP A 623 31.37 55.11 -46.90
CA ASP A 623 29.96 55.52 -46.75
C ASP A 623 29.08 54.57 -45.93
N VAL A 624 28.42 55.13 -44.90
CA VAL A 624 27.49 54.46 -43.97
C VAL A 624 26.75 53.33 -44.69
N PRO A 625 26.98 52.04 -44.37
CA PRO A 625 26.14 51.00 -44.91
C PRO A 625 24.82 51.18 -44.20
N SER A 626 23.90 51.86 -44.86
CA SER A 626 22.51 51.80 -44.48
C SER A 626 22.18 50.29 -44.53
N LEU A 627 21.98 49.71 -43.35
CA LEU A 627 21.57 48.32 -43.24
C LEU A 627 20.21 48.25 -43.92
N ASP A 628 19.93 47.14 -44.62
CA ASP A 628 18.65 47.00 -45.31
C ASP A 628 17.53 46.83 -44.26
N GLU A 629 16.95 47.95 -43.81
CA GLU A 629 15.93 48.00 -42.76
C GLU A 629 14.67 47.22 -43.18
N ASP A 630 14.37 47.18 -44.49
CA ASP A 630 13.26 46.41 -45.07
C ASP A 630 13.50 44.89 -44.97
N HIS A 631 14.76 44.45 -44.90
CA HIS A 631 15.09 43.03 -44.72
C HIS A 631 15.02 42.58 -43.26
N TYR A 632 15.38 43.46 -42.32
CA TYR A 632 15.47 43.09 -40.90
C TYR A 632 14.20 43.39 -40.09
N ASN A 633 13.21 44.11 -40.64
CA ASN A 633 11.85 44.30 -40.10
C ASN A 633 11.78 44.82 -38.63
N SER A 634 12.89 45.28 -38.06
CA SER A 634 13.03 45.70 -36.65
C SER A 634 14.31 46.49 -36.44
N ASP A 635 14.36 47.26 -35.36
CA ASP A 635 15.45 48.19 -35.05
C ASP A 635 16.74 47.41 -34.70
N PHE A 636 17.57 47.16 -35.72
CA PHE A 636 18.87 46.47 -35.60
C PHE A 636 19.83 47.17 -34.61
N SER A 637 19.50 48.40 -34.21
CA SER A 637 20.19 49.19 -33.18
C SER A 637 20.26 48.51 -31.81
N VAL A 638 19.32 47.59 -31.50
CA VAL A 638 19.32 46.80 -30.25
C VAL A 638 20.58 45.94 -30.13
N PHE A 639 21.22 45.58 -31.26
CA PHE A 639 22.45 44.78 -31.32
C PHE A 639 23.72 45.61 -31.57
N LYS A 640 23.69 46.94 -31.45
CA LYS A 640 24.86 47.85 -31.65
C LYS A 640 26.14 47.35 -31.00
N ASN A 641 25.96 46.83 -29.80
CA ASN A 641 27.02 46.37 -28.92
C ASN A 641 27.64 45.03 -29.38
N GLU A 642 26.83 44.12 -29.92
CA GLU A 642 27.25 42.86 -30.54
C GLU A 642 27.91 43.12 -31.90
N LEU A 643 27.38 44.09 -32.66
CA LEU A 643 27.95 44.56 -33.93
C LEU A 643 29.36 45.15 -33.75
N ARG A 644 29.60 45.88 -32.64
CA ARG A 644 30.95 46.35 -32.26
C ARG A 644 31.92 45.19 -32.01
N VAL A 645 31.48 44.05 -31.47
CA VAL A 645 32.34 42.87 -31.23
C VAL A 645 32.80 42.22 -32.55
N ILE A 646 32.07 42.42 -33.63
CA ILE A 646 32.42 41.94 -34.97
C ILE A 646 32.98 43.06 -35.87
N ASP A 647 33.48 44.15 -35.25
CA ASP A 647 34.15 45.31 -35.86
C ASP A 647 33.27 46.14 -36.84
N VAL A 648 31.95 46.14 -36.66
CA VAL A 648 31.04 47.00 -37.42
C VAL A 648 30.92 48.37 -36.74
N LYS A 649 31.20 49.46 -37.48
CA LYS A 649 31.02 50.84 -37.01
C LYS A 649 29.55 51.25 -37.08
N VAL A 650 28.94 51.54 -35.93
CA VAL A 650 27.48 51.79 -35.82
C VAL A 650 27.11 53.24 -35.49
N ASP A 651 28.08 54.11 -35.15
CA ASP A 651 27.82 55.52 -34.83
C ASP A 651 28.76 56.46 -35.63
N PRO A 652 28.28 57.55 -36.25
CA PRO A 652 29.12 58.55 -36.89
C PRO A 652 29.74 59.48 -35.85
N GLY A 653 31.06 59.39 -35.67
CA GLY A 653 31.84 60.26 -34.79
C GLY A 653 32.19 59.59 -33.46
N GLU A 654 33.34 58.93 -33.41
CA GLU A 654 33.91 58.43 -32.16
C GLU A 654 34.48 59.61 -31.33
N ALA A 655 33.72 60.01 -30.32
CA ALA A 655 34.26 60.44 -29.04
C ALA A 655 33.61 59.58 -27.96
N LEU A 656 34.43 58.93 -27.14
CA LEU A 656 34.04 58.16 -25.96
C LEU A 656 32.97 58.89 -25.14
N PRO A 657 31.91 58.23 -24.65
CA PRO A 657 31.20 58.71 -23.48
C PRO A 657 31.56 57.88 -22.27
N ASP A 658 32.06 58.58 -21.25
CA ASP A 658 31.98 58.20 -19.87
C ASP A 658 30.58 57.67 -19.51
N ASN A 659 30.57 56.60 -18.72
CA ASN A 659 29.43 56.19 -17.91
C ASN A 659 29.03 57.35 -16.98
N SER A 660 28.01 58.12 -17.32
CA SER A 660 27.17 58.82 -16.33
C SER A 660 25.89 59.39 -16.95
N ASN A 661 24.75 58.97 -16.38
CA ASN A 661 23.43 59.61 -16.42
C ASN A 661 22.55 59.48 -17.69
N SER A 662 22.11 58.26 -18.01
CA SER A 662 20.83 58.10 -18.73
C SER A 662 19.68 58.52 -17.81
N LEU A 663 18.88 59.50 -18.23
CA LEU A 663 17.72 60.02 -17.51
C LEU A 663 16.43 59.64 -18.25
N VAL A 664 15.41 59.21 -17.51
CA VAL A 664 14.07 58.83 -17.94
C VAL A 664 13.09 59.86 -17.36
N TRP A 665 12.21 60.40 -18.19
CA TRP A 665 11.18 61.35 -17.74
C TRP A 665 10.08 60.61 -16.99
N ILE A 666 9.57 61.17 -15.90
CA ILE A 666 8.41 60.65 -15.17
C ILE A 666 7.35 61.76 -15.11
N PRO A 667 6.17 61.58 -15.73
CA PRO A 667 5.09 62.56 -15.69
C PRO A 667 4.43 62.61 -14.30
N SER A 668 4.13 63.81 -13.77
CA SER A 668 3.45 63.91 -12.46
C SER A 668 1.98 63.50 -12.54
N GLN A 669 1.50 62.80 -11.51
CA GLN A 669 0.15 62.22 -11.48
C GLN A 669 -0.99 63.24 -11.27
N ASN A 670 -0.68 64.53 -11.04
CA ASN A 670 -1.68 65.55 -10.66
C ASN A 670 -2.18 66.42 -11.83
N GLY A 671 -1.98 66.02 -13.09
CA GLY A 671 -2.62 66.65 -14.26
C GLY A 671 -2.17 68.09 -14.58
N ALA A 672 -1.22 68.65 -13.83
CA ALA A 672 -0.67 69.98 -14.06
C ALA A 672 0.70 69.90 -14.74
N GLY A 673 0.77 69.46 -16.00
CA GLY A 673 1.84 69.72 -16.98
C GLY A 673 3.34 69.56 -16.61
N GLY A 674 3.67 69.03 -15.43
CA GLY A 674 5.04 68.92 -14.90
C GLY A 674 5.43 67.46 -14.67
N GLY A 675 6.72 67.18 -14.82
CA GLY A 675 7.35 65.89 -14.57
C GLY A 675 8.82 66.08 -14.18
N GLU A 676 9.49 64.99 -13.84
CA GLU A 676 10.88 65.01 -13.38
C GLU A 676 11.75 64.06 -14.20
N TRP A 677 13.00 64.43 -14.45
CA TRP A 677 14.00 63.56 -15.06
C TRP A 677 14.67 62.73 -13.96
N ILE A 678 14.44 61.42 -13.98
CA ILE A 678 14.95 60.46 -13.01
C ILE A 678 16.02 59.59 -13.68
N SER A 679 17.08 59.22 -12.98
CA SER A 679 18.09 58.38 -13.61
C SER A 679 17.59 56.95 -13.85
N SER A 680 18.03 56.34 -14.95
CA SER A 680 17.59 55.01 -15.37
C SER A 680 17.88 53.90 -14.36
N HIS A 681 18.85 54.09 -13.45
CA HIS A 681 19.15 53.15 -12.36
C HIS A 681 18.13 53.19 -11.21
N LEU A 682 17.28 54.22 -11.14
CA LEU A 682 16.16 54.33 -10.19
C LEU A 682 14.82 53.95 -10.84
N CYS A 683 14.83 53.46 -12.07
CA CYS A 683 13.65 53.00 -12.81
C CYS A 683 13.67 51.48 -12.96
N VAL A 684 12.49 50.87 -12.92
CA VAL A 684 12.27 49.46 -13.29
C VAL A 684 11.07 49.35 -14.22
N LEU A 685 11.01 48.34 -15.09
CA LEU A 685 9.84 48.18 -15.95
C LEU A 685 8.58 47.82 -15.15
N CYS A 686 8.70 46.87 -14.22
CA CYS A 686 7.59 46.36 -13.44
C CYS A 686 7.98 46.10 -11.98
N ASP A 687 7.17 46.58 -11.03
CA ASP A 687 7.26 46.20 -9.61
C ASP A 687 6.12 45.22 -9.27
N LYS A 688 6.34 43.96 -9.65
CA LYS A 688 5.39 42.85 -9.51
C LYS A 688 4.73 42.75 -8.12
N TYR A 689 5.42 43.13 -7.05
CA TYR A 689 4.91 43.02 -5.68
C TYR A 689 4.57 44.37 -5.03
N GLN A 690 4.67 45.47 -5.80
CA GLN A 690 4.34 46.85 -5.39
C GLN A 690 4.95 47.25 -4.05
N LEU A 691 6.23 46.93 -3.86
CA LEU A 691 6.96 47.07 -2.60
C LEU A 691 7.83 48.32 -2.55
N PHE A 692 8.26 48.82 -3.71
CA PHE A 692 9.26 49.88 -3.78
C PHE A 692 8.63 51.27 -3.81
N GLY A 693 7.38 51.40 -4.25
CA GLY A 693 6.62 52.67 -4.21
C GLY A 693 7.43 53.84 -4.78
N SER A 694 7.71 54.86 -3.97
CA SER A 694 8.49 56.05 -4.38
C SER A 694 10.02 55.84 -4.48
N ARG A 695 10.53 54.62 -4.24
CA ARG A 695 11.98 54.32 -4.26
C ARG A 695 12.48 53.94 -5.65
N LEU A 696 11.66 53.20 -6.38
CA LEU A 696 11.91 52.83 -7.76
C LEU A 696 10.68 53.21 -8.57
N TYR A 697 10.90 53.86 -9.70
CA TYR A 697 9.82 54.23 -10.59
C TYR A 697 9.49 53.05 -11.50
N ALA A 698 8.36 52.39 -11.23
CA ALA A 698 7.82 51.34 -12.09
C ALA A 698 7.22 51.98 -13.35
N LEU A 699 7.89 51.81 -14.49
CA LEU A 699 7.50 52.49 -15.72
C LEU A 699 6.15 52.02 -16.27
N GLU A 700 5.68 50.82 -15.90
CA GLU A 700 4.33 50.33 -16.20
C GLU A 700 3.21 51.25 -15.69
N ASP A 701 3.46 52.01 -14.62
CA ASP A 701 2.46 52.93 -14.05
C ASP A 701 2.38 54.27 -14.80
N TYR A 702 3.36 54.58 -15.66
CA TYR A 702 3.50 55.88 -16.33
C TYR A 702 3.48 55.80 -17.85
N TYR A 703 3.86 54.65 -18.41
CA TYR A 703 4.03 54.43 -19.84
C TYR A 703 3.26 53.19 -20.30
N PRO A 704 2.66 53.23 -21.51
CA PRO A 704 1.93 52.09 -22.06
C PRO A 704 2.85 50.89 -22.30
N GLU A 705 2.30 49.67 -22.18
CA GLU A 705 3.05 48.41 -22.22
C GLU A 705 3.90 48.24 -23.48
N GLU A 706 3.48 48.78 -24.63
CA GLU A 706 4.23 48.66 -25.88
C GLU A 706 5.58 49.40 -25.86
N LEU A 707 5.72 50.42 -25.00
CA LEU A 707 6.95 51.22 -24.88
C LEU A 707 7.94 50.65 -23.84
N LEU A 708 7.48 49.81 -22.90
CA LEU A 708 8.30 49.27 -21.82
C LEU A 708 9.57 48.53 -22.31
N PRO A 709 9.51 47.67 -23.35
CA PRO A 709 10.71 46.99 -23.85
C PRO A 709 11.80 47.94 -24.36
N MET A 710 11.40 49.11 -24.88
CA MET A 710 12.34 50.12 -25.37
C MET A 710 13.16 50.74 -24.23
N PHE A 711 12.59 50.90 -23.03
CA PHE A 711 13.32 51.47 -21.89
C PHE A 711 14.46 50.57 -21.40
N THR A 712 14.28 49.24 -21.44
CA THR A 712 15.38 48.30 -21.15
C THR A 712 16.43 48.31 -22.27
N SER A 713 16.00 48.37 -23.53
CA SER A 713 16.92 48.30 -24.67
C SER A 713 17.74 49.58 -24.89
N ILE A 714 17.15 50.76 -24.65
CA ILE A 714 17.74 52.06 -24.98
C ILE A 714 18.41 52.70 -23.75
N PHE A 715 17.75 52.66 -22.59
CA PHE A 715 18.20 53.35 -21.38
C PHE A 715 18.78 52.40 -20.33
N GLY A 716 18.83 51.09 -20.61
CA GLY A 716 19.37 50.08 -19.71
C GLY A 716 18.52 49.85 -18.46
N VAL A 717 17.24 50.22 -18.48
CA VAL A 717 16.33 50.11 -17.33
C VAL A 717 16.10 48.64 -16.99
N ALA A 718 16.25 48.27 -15.71
CA ALA A 718 16.08 46.90 -15.26
C ALA A 718 14.63 46.44 -15.38
N LYS A 719 14.40 45.18 -15.80
CA LYS A 719 13.04 44.65 -16.00
C LYS A 719 12.28 44.49 -14.68
N PHE A 720 12.97 44.09 -13.62
CA PHE A 720 12.43 43.90 -12.27
C PHE A 720 13.45 44.39 -11.25
N PRO A 721 13.04 44.76 -10.03
CA PRO A 721 13.96 45.07 -8.95
C PRO A 721 14.93 43.90 -8.67
N SER A 722 16.20 44.21 -8.46
CA SER A 722 17.26 43.22 -8.23
C SER A 722 17.24 42.67 -6.79
N THR A 723 17.99 41.60 -6.53
CA THR A 723 18.14 41.09 -5.16
C THR A 723 18.74 42.13 -4.23
N ASP A 724 19.68 42.95 -4.71
CA ASP A 724 20.29 44.01 -3.90
C ASP A 724 19.29 45.12 -3.55
N ASP A 725 18.36 45.45 -4.45
CA ASP A 725 17.29 46.42 -4.17
C ASP A 725 16.37 45.93 -3.04
N TYR A 726 15.99 44.64 -3.06
CA TYR A 726 15.23 44.01 -1.97
C TYR A 726 16.02 44.02 -0.64
N MET A 727 17.33 43.76 -0.67
CA MET A 727 18.16 43.81 0.54
C MET A 727 18.30 45.24 1.09
N GLN A 728 18.42 46.24 0.23
CA GLN A 728 18.43 47.65 0.63
C GLN A 728 17.08 48.07 1.22
N LEU A 729 15.96 47.67 0.58
CA LEU A 729 14.62 47.89 1.12
C LEU A 729 14.46 47.30 2.53
N TRP A 730 14.97 46.08 2.74
CA TRP A 730 14.97 45.45 4.05
C TRP A 730 15.80 46.23 5.09
N ASN A 731 16.99 46.69 4.71
CA ASN A 731 17.84 47.48 5.60
C ASN A 731 17.18 48.80 6.02
N ASP A 732 16.40 49.42 5.14
CA ASP A 732 15.66 50.63 5.48
C ASP A 732 14.48 50.35 6.43
N TRP A 733 13.82 49.19 6.28
CA TRP A 733 12.81 48.77 7.25
C TRP A 733 13.41 48.56 8.64
N ILE A 734 14.65 48.06 8.73
CA ILE A 734 15.40 47.92 9.98
C ILE A 734 15.63 49.28 10.66
N LEU A 735 15.77 50.36 9.87
CA LEU A 735 16.03 51.73 10.31
C LEU A 735 14.75 52.52 10.66
N ARG A 736 13.55 51.98 10.39
CA ARG A 736 12.29 52.63 10.78
C ARG A 736 12.24 52.85 12.29
N SER A 737 11.87 54.05 12.71
CA SER A 737 11.77 54.43 14.13
C SER A 737 10.80 53.56 14.94
N THR A 738 9.76 53.03 14.30
CA THR A 738 8.77 52.13 14.92
C THR A 738 9.20 50.67 14.93
N GLY A 739 10.15 50.26 14.10
CA GLY A 739 10.54 48.85 13.90
C GLY A 739 9.42 47.93 13.40
N GLN A 740 8.27 48.48 13.00
CA GLN A 740 7.09 47.74 12.54
C GLN A 740 7.11 47.58 11.02
N VAL A 741 6.61 46.42 10.58
CA VAL A 741 6.38 46.08 9.17
C VAL A 741 4.96 45.51 9.03
N THR A 742 4.34 45.75 7.88
CA THR A 742 2.98 45.25 7.61
C THR A 742 3.01 43.80 7.13
N ALA A 743 1.88 43.09 7.28
CA ALA A 743 1.74 41.73 6.77
C ALA A 743 1.87 41.68 5.23
N VAL A 744 1.43 42.72 4.53
CA VAL A 744 1.56 42.85 3.07
C VAL A 744 3.02 43.02 2.67
N GLU A 745 3.75 43.92 3.34
CA GLU A 745 5.19 44.11 3.10
C GLU A 745 5.98 42.81 3.32
N CYS A 746 5.73 42.11 4.43
CA CYS A 746 6.36 40.82 4.71
C CYS A 746 5.97 39.77 3.66
N PHE A 747 4.69 39.66 3.32
CA PHE A 747 4.20 38.70 2.34
C PHE A 747 4.86 38.90 0.98
N SER A 748 4.94 40.15 0.52
CA SER A 748 5.56 40.50 -0.75
C SER A 748 7.07 40.25 -0.75
N PHE A 749 7.78 40.60 0.33
CA PHE A 749 9.24 40.39 0.43
C PHE A 749 9.60 38.90 0.44
N PHE A 750 8.93 38.13 1.30
CA PHE A 750 9.14 36.68 1.35
C PHE A 750 8.58 35.98 0.10
N GLY A 751 7.62 36.60 -0.59
CA GLY A 751 7.16 36.21 -1.91
C GLY A 751 8.29 36.21 -2.93
N PHE A 752 9.02 37.33 -3.03
CA PHE A 752 10.22 37.44 -3.85
C PHE A 752 11.31 36.42 -3.45
N VAL A 753 11.59 36.28 -2.15
CA VAL A 753 12.62 35.35 -1.64
C VAL A 753 12.33 33.91 -2.03
N LEU A 754 11.07 33.48 -1.89
CA LEU A 754 10.66 32.10 -2.21
C LEU A 754 10.61 31.83 -3.71
N ASP A 755 10.28 32.85 -4.51
CA ASP A 755 10.20 32.73 -5.97
C ASP A 755 11.61 32.77 -6.62
N ASN A 756 12.63 33.28 -5.91
CA ASN A 756 14.02 33.41 -6.36
C ASN A 756 15.02 32.64 -5.48
N LEU A 757 14.58 31.59 -4.78
CA LEU A 757 15.40 30.83 -3.83
C LEU A 757 16.49 30.03 -4.56
N ASN A 758 17.74 30.47 -4.44
CA ASN A 758 18.93 29.77 -4.90
C ASN A 758 20.10 29.97 -3.90
N GLN A 759 21.24 29.32 -4.12
CA GLN A 759 22.37 29.39 -3.19
C GLN A 759 22.92 30.81 -3.00
N CYS A 760 22.97 31.63 -4.06
CA CYS A 760 23.41 33.03 -3.97
C CYS A 760 22.44 33.89 -3.16
N THR A 761 21.13 33.77 -3.39
CA THR A 761 20.09 34.47 -2.62
C THR A 761 20.17 34.08 -1.14
N LEU A 762 20.43 32.80 -0.85
CA LEU A 762 20.56 32.31 0.53
C LEU A 762 21.79 32.87 1.25
N GLU A 763 22.93 32.97 0.57
CA GLU A 763 24.13 33.60 1.11
C GLU A 763 23.93 35.11 1.36
N ALA A 764 23.26 35.81 0.43
CA ALA A 764 22.89 37.21 0.60
C ALA A 764 21.94 37.40 1.81
N LEU A 765 20.93 36.53 1.96
CA LEU A 765 20.01 36.53 3.09
C LEU A 765 20.76 36.30 4.42
N LYS A 766 21.66 35.31 4.49
CA LYS A 766 22.48 35.06 5.70
C LYS A 766 23.33 36.26 6.12
N LYS A 767 23.86 36.99 5.13
CA LYS A 767 24.71 38.16 5.35
C LYS A 767 23.91 39.40 5.75
N ASN A 768 22.76 39.65 5.10
CA ASN A 768 22.03 40.92 5.21
C ASN A 768 20.87 40.88 6.23
N LEU A 769 20.21 39.74 6.45
CA LEU A 769 19.12 39.62 7.43
C LEU A 769 19.66 39.56 8.86
N THR A 770 19.87 40.72 9.46
CA THR A 770 20.26 40.84 10.88
C THR A 770 19.06 40.85 11.82
N LYS A 771 17.91 41.34 11.35
CA LYS A 771 16.61 41.29 12.03
C LYS A 771 15.58 40.55 11.18
N LEU A 772 14.61 39.94 11.85
CA LEU A 772 13.56 39.11 11.27
C LEU A 772 12.18 39.55 11.78
N PRO A 773 11.11 39.33 10.99
CA PRO A 773 9.76 39.69 11.39
C PRO A 773 9.27 38.72 12.47
N ALA A 774 8.77 39.27 13.57
CA ALA A 774 8.24 38.53 14.69
C ALA A 774 6.97 39.19 15.23
N THR A 775 6.06 38.37 15.76
CA THR A 775 4.74 38.82 16.23
C THR A 775 4.65 38.87 17.75
N ILE A 776 3.95 39.85 18.29
CA ILE A 776 3.66 39.96 19.74
C ILE A 776 2.35 39.24 20.05
N GLY A 777 2.45 38.10 20.74
CA GLY A 777 1.31 37.30 21.19
C GLY A 777 0.26 37.04 20.11
N ARG A 778 -0.98 37.47 20.35
CA ARG A 778 -2.12 37.32 19.41
C ARG A 778 -2.34 38.55 18.52
N SER A 779 -1.50 39.58 18.62
CA SER A 779 -1.58 40.76 17.77
C SER A 779 -1.19 40.40 16.33
N GLU A 780 -1.84 41.03 15.34
CA GLU A 780 -1.43 40.94 13.93
C GLU A 780 -0.28 41.91 13.61
N GLU A 781 0.22 42.65 14.61
CA GLU A 781 1.38 43.53 14.47
C GLU A 781 2.69 42.74 14.36
N ILE A 782 3.53 43.15 13.40
CA ILE A 782 4.79 42.49 13.09
C ILE A 782 5.95 43.48 13.34
N TYR A 783 6.94 43.02 14.09
CA TYR A 783 8.10 43.80 14.48
C TYR A 783 9.38 43.15 13.95
N LEU A 784 10.36 43.96 13.55
CA LEU A 784 11.68 43.49 13.17
C LEU A 784 12.56 43.34 14.41
N VAL A 785 12.86 42.10 14.76
CA VAL A 785 13.61 41.71 15.97
C VAL A 785 14.92 41.06 15.57
N SER A 786 15.98 41.24 16.37
CA SER A 786 17.28 40.60 16.09
C SER A 786 17.13 39.10 15.86
N LYS A 787 17.76 38.56 14.81
CA LYS A 787 17.72 37.13 14.48
C LYS A 787 18.14 36.21 15.64
N GLU A 788 18.88 36.74 16.60
CA GLU A 788 19.36 36.02 17.78
C GLU A 788 18.30 35.87 18.87
N GLU A 789 17.32 36.79 18.91
CA GLU A 789 16.26 36.88 19.93
C GLU A 789 14.90 36.36 19.43
N VAL A 790 14.81 35.93 18.16
CA VAL A 790 13.62 35.32 17.55
C VAL A 790 13.80 33.80 17.46
N PHE A 791 12.71 33.07 17.64
CA PHE A 791 12.68 31.61 17.62
C PHE A 791 11.70 31.07 16.59
N VAL A 792 12.08 29.97 15.95
CA VAL A 792 11.16 29.13 15.18
C VAL A 792 10.26 28.38 16.18
N PRO A 793 8.92 28.51 16.10
CA PRO A 793 7.99 27.84 17.00
C PRO A 793 7.78 26.37 16.61
N ASP A 794 8.83 25.57 16.76
CA ASP A 794 8.82 24.13 16.42
C ASP A 794 8.03 23.28 17.43
N ASP A 795 7.79 23.81 18.63
CA ASP A 795 6.95 23.20 19.67
C ASP A 795 5.77 24.13 20.02
N LEU A 796 4.55 23.68 19.71
CA LEU A 796 3.32 24.44 19.96
C LEU A 796 2.98 24.58 21.45
N GLN A 797 3.40 23.65 22.31
CA GLN A 797 3.19 23.77 23.75
C GLN A 797 4.12 24.84 24.32
N LEU A 798 5.41 24.80 23.96
CA LEU A 798 6.36 25.85 24.35
C LEU A 798 5.94 27.20 23.76
N LYS A 799 5.46 27.24 22.51
CA LYS A 799 4.91 28.45 21.91
C LYS A 799 3.83 29.05 22.79
N ARG A 800 2.80 28.27 23.16
CA ARG A 800 1.70 28.73 24.04
C ARG A 800 2.17 29.22 25.41
N ILE A 801 3.23 28.62 25.96
CA ILE A 801 3.78 29.06 27.25
C ILE A 801 4.28 30.50 27.13
N PHE A 802 5.03 30.83 26.07
CA PHE A 802 5.62 32.15 25.88
C PHE A 802 4.76 33.11 25.04
N GLU A 803 3.62 32.67 24.51
CA GLU A 803 2.72 33.45 23.64
C GLU A 803 2.10 34.67 24.35
N ASN A 804 1.92 34.62 25.67
CA ASN A 804 1.36 35.73 26.44
C ASN A 804 2.41 36.72 26.96
N VAL A 805 3.68 36.57 26.54
CA VAL A 805 4.73 37.53 26.88
C VAL A 805 4.62 38.73 25.93
N GLU A 806 4.68 39.95 26.46
CA GLU A 806 4.64 41.21 25.70
C GLU A 806 5.95 41.48 24.93
N VAL A 807 6.52 40.45 24.31
CA VAL A 807 7.76 40.51 23.54
C VAL A 807 7.57 39.71 22.24
N PRO A 808 7.99 40.24 21.08
CA PRO A 808 7.90 39.52 19.80
C PRO A 808 8.95 38.41 19.72
N LEU A 809 8.57 37.19 20.09
CA LEU A 809 9.49 36.04 20.22
C LEU A 809 9.50 35.09 19.03
N PHE A 810 8.42 35.03 18.26
CA PHE A 810 8.23 33.99 17.25
C PHE A 810 8.31 34.55 15.84
N THR A 811 8.99 33.83 14.95
CA THR A 811 9.05 34.18 13.53
C THR A 811 7.65 34.33 12.93
N TRP A 812 7.47 35.34 12.09
CA TRP A 812 6.22 35.56 11.38
C TRP A 812 6.03 34.54 10.26
N PHE A 813 4.77 34.11 10.08
CA PHE A 813 4.34 33.25 8.98
C PHE A 813 3.06 33.81 8.34
N SER A 814 2.98 33.74 7.01
CA SER A 814 1.75 34.10 6.31
C SER A 814 0.67 33.04 6.50
N ARG A 815 -0.57 33.46 6.77
CA ARG A 815 -1.75 32.57 6.78
C ARG A 815 -2.13 32.05 5.38
N GLN A 816 -1.63 32.67 4.31
CA GLN A 816 -2.03 32.39 2.92
C GLN A 816 -1.05 31.48 2.15
N ARG A 817 0.17 31.25 2.65
CA ARG A 817 1.16 30.36 2.03
C ARG A 817 1.58 29.26 3.00
N SER A 818 1.96 28.10 2.45
CA SER A 818 2.35 26.93 3.23
C SER A 818 3.55 27.23 4.15
N PRO A 819 3.42 27.08 5.49
CA PRO A 819 4.44 27.47 6.47
C PRO A 819 5.82 26.82 6.27
N TRP A 820 5.85 25.59 5.75
CA TRP A 820 7.07 24.78 5.63
C TRP A 820 8.16 25.39 4.75
N ARG A 821 7.81 26.15 3.70
CA ARG A 821 8.80 26.79 2.82
C ARG A 821 9.58 27.92 3.50
N LEU A 822 8.94 28.62 4.45
CA LEU A 822 9.59 29.66 5.24
C LEU A 822 10.44 29.07 6.36
N ASP A 823 10.01 27.94 6.94
CA ASP A 823 10.82 27.21 7.91
C ASP A 823 12.18 26.79 7.32
N GLU A 824 12.22 26.34 6.07
CA GLU A 824 13.49 26.05 5.37
C GLU A 824 14.41 27.28 5.30
N VAL A 825 13.84 28.45 4.99
CA VAL A 825 14.59 29.72 4.93
C VAL A 825 15.10 30.11 6.33
N TYR A 826 14.24 30.08 7.36
CA TYR A 826 14.62 30.42 8.74
C TYR A 826 15.68 29.46 9.31
N ASN A 827 15.55 28.16 9.05
CA ASN A 827 16.57 27.18 9.43
C ASN A 827 17.89 27.43 8.69
N ALA A 828 17.83 27.72 7.39
CA ALA A 828 19.03 27.95 6.59
C ALA A 828 19.79 29.23 6.97
N ILE A 829 19.09 30.29 7.40
CA ILE A 829 19.71 31.52 7.92
C ILE A 829 20.18 31.41 9.39
N GLY A 830 19.88 30.28 10.06
CA GLY A 830 20.40 29.94 11.39
C GLY A 830 19.56 30.48 12.56
N VAL A 831 18.25 30.64 12.38
CA VAL A 831 17.34 30.97 13.50
C VAL A 831 17.24 29.77 14.44
N ARG A 832 17.27 30.01 15.75
CA ARG A 832 17.17 28.94 16.75
C ARG A 832 15.73 28.45 16.90
N LYS A 833 15.58 27.17 17.24
CA LYS A 833 14.30 26.59 17.63
C LYS A 833 13.98 26.91 19.09
N ILE A 834 12.69 27.02 19.42
CA ILE A 834 12.27 27.27 20.80
C ILE A 834 12.57 26.04 21.68
N SER A 835 12.39 24.83 21.16
CA SER A 835 12.69 23.58 21.87
C SER A 835 14.14 23.48 22.35
N GLU A 836 15.08 24.05 21.59
CA GLU A 836 16.52 24.06 21.90
C GLU A 836 16.92 25.16 22.92
N SER A 837 16.06 26.17 23.11
CA SER A 837 16.40 27.41 23.84
C SER A 837 15.68 27.55 25.18
N VAL A 838 14.70 26.70 25.46
CA VAL A 838 13.97 26.66 26.73
C VAL A 838 14.60 25.64 27.67
N VAL A 839 14.89 26.07 28.90
CA VAL A 839 15.31 25.21 30.00
C VAL A 839 14.23 25.21 31.06
N GLN A 840 13.73 24.03 31.43
CA GLN A 840 12.83 23.89 32.57
C GLN A 840 13.66 23.97 33.86
N LYS A 841 13.42 25.00 34.68
CA LYS A 841 13.96 25.10 36.04
C LYS A 841 12.84 24.86 37.05
N VAL A 842 13.12 24.01 38.03
CA VAL A 842 12.16 23.71 39.08
C VAL A 842 12.51 24.59 40.27
N ASP A 843 11.59 25.48 40.64
CA ASP A 843 11.75 26.29 41.85
C ASP A 843 11.71 25.34 43.06
N HIS A 844 12.90 25.06 43.61
CA HIS A 844 13.09 24.21 44.78
C HIS A 844 12.50 24.70 46.12
N PRO A 845 11.94 25.92 46.35
CA PRO A 845 11.38 26.27 47.66
C PRO A 845 9.97 25.72 47.92
N VAL A 846 9.33 25.03 46.97
CA VAL A 846 7.93 24.60 47.14
C VAL A 846 7.81 23.19 47.74
N LEU A 847 8.86 22.36 47.77
CA LEU A 847 8.70 20.99 48.31
C LEU A 847 8.97 20.86 49.82
N SER A 848 9.70 21.79 50.44
CA SER A 848 9.99 21.74 51.88
C SER A 848 8.81 22.15 52.76
N ASN A 849 7.86 22.93 52.24
CA ASN A 849 6.68 23.40 53.01
C ASN A 849 5.45 22.50 52.86
N TYR A 850 5.52 21.44 52.06
CA TYR A 850 4.36 20.62 51.68
C TYR A 850 4.35 19.24 52.33
N GLU A 851 5.40 18.87 53.09
CA GLU A 851 5.50 17.55 53.71
C GLU A 851 4.40 17.26 54.74
N SER A 852 3.76 18.29 55.33
CA SER A 852 2.65 18.11 56.28
C SER A 852 1.27 17.87 55.63
N GLU A 853 1.10 18.05 54.32
CA GLU A 853 -0.22 18.01 53.64
C GLU A 853 -0.30 17.03 52.45
N MET A 854 0.78 16.28 52.16
CA MET A 854 0.80 15.26 51.11
C MET A 854 0.11 13.97 51.58
N PHE A 855 -0.89 13.50 50.84
CA PHE A 855 -1.60 12.25 51.13
C PHE A 855 -0.75 11.03 50.72
N ALA A 856 -0.91 9.92 51.46
CA ALA A 856 -0.08 8.72 51.38
C ALA A 856 -0.04 8.06 49.98
N ASP A 857 1.03 7.29 49.75
CA ASP A 857 1.46 6.63 48.51
C ASP A 857 0.35 5.99 47.63
N SER A 858 -0.05 6.70 46.58
CA SER A 858 -1.10 6.30 45.62
C SER A 858 -0.57 5.50 44.42
N ARG A 859 0.43 4.64 44.62
CA ARG A 859 0.93 3.72 43.57
C ARG A 859 -0.17 2.81 42.97
N ASN A 860 -1.24 2.54 43.73
CA ASN A 860 -2.31 1.63 43.34
C ASN A 860 -3.09 2.16 42.11
N GLY A 861 -2.83 1.57 40.95
CA GLY A 861 -3.58 1.77 39.71
C GLY A 861 -2.82 2.47 38.58
N LEU A 862 -1.69 3.14 38.85
CA LEU A 862 -0.86 3.77 37.79
C LEU A 862 0.30 2.90 37.33
N PHE A 863 1.01 2.28 38.28
CA PHE A 863 2.20 1.47 38.02
C PHE A 863 1.85 -0.01 37.90
N THR A 864 0.95 -0.33 36.98
CA THR A 864 0.50 -1.71 36.72
C THR A 864 1.46 -2.47 35.82
N VAL A 865 1.34 -3.81 35.76
CA VAL A 865 2.13 -4.65 34.85
C VAL A 865 2.05 -4.17 33.40
N GLY A 866 0.88 -3.69 32.95
CA GLY A 866 0.68 -3.18 31.59
C GLY A 866 1.55 -1.96 31.25
N LEU A 867 1.74 -1.03 32.17
CA LEU A 867 2.67 0.11 31.99
C LEU A 867 4.09 -0.39 31.72
N PHE A 868 4.56 -1.34 32.52
CA PHE A 868 5.90 -1.89 32.39
C PHE A 868 6.06 -2.75 31.13
N LYS A 869 5.01 -3.46 30.69
CA LYS A 869 4.99 -4.16 29.40
C LYS A 869 5.24 -3.19 28.24
N ILE A 870 4.54 -2.04 28.20
CA ILE A 870 4.76 -1.02 27.15
C ILE A 870 6.20 -0.50 27.18
N ILE A 871 6.69 -0.10 28.35
CA ILE A 871 8.04 0.48 28.48
C ILE A 871 9.12 -0.53 28.08
N LEU A 872 9.05 -1.77 28.57
CA LEU A 872 10.07 -2.78 28.28
C LEU A 872 10.07 -3.18 26.80
N ALA A 873 8.89 -3.36 26.20
CA ALA A 873 8.77 -3.69 24.79
C ALA A 873 9.27 -2.55 23.89
N PHE A 874 8.95 -1.30 24.21
CA PHE A 874 9.45 -0.13 23.48
C PHE A 874 10.97 -0.01 23.58
N LEU A 875 11.54 -0.14 24.79
CA LEU A 875 12.98 -0.07 24.99
C LEU A 875 13.73 -1.23 24.32
N ALA A 876 13.12 -2.41 24.20
CA ALA A 876 13.68 -3.55 23.51
C ALA A 876 13.50 -3.49 21.97
N GLY A 877 12.55 -2.68 21.50
CA GLY A 877 12.24 -2.47 20.09
C GLY A 877 13.39 -1.85 19.28
N PRO A 878 13.27 -1.85 17.94
CA PRO A 878 14.37 -1.51 17.03
C PRO A 878 14.88 -0.07 17.17
N MET A 879 14.03 0.86 17.60
CA MET A 879 14.38 2.27 17.78
C MET A 879 15.39 2.49 18.91
N MET A 880 15.26 1.75 20.01
CA MET A 880 16.11 1.91 21.20
C MET A 880 17.15 0.79 21.34
N ASN A 881 16.82 -0.43 20.87
CA ASN A 881 17.64 -1.64 20.93
C ASN A 881 18.39 -1.80 22.26
N MET A 882 17.69 -1.55 23.38
CA MET A 882 18.32 -1.39 24.68
C MET A 882 18.58 -2.78 25.30
N PRO A 883 19.82 -3.09 25.76
CA PRO A 883 20.12 -4.37 26.40
C PRO A 883 19.26 -4.64 27.64
N ALA A 884 18.91 -5.91 27.89
CA ALA A 884 17.99 -6.34 28.95
C ALA A 884 18.33 -5.74 30.33
N LYS A 885 19.59 -5.80 30.75
CA LYS A 885 20.04 -5.21 32.04
C LYS A 885 19.78 -3.70 32.14
N LYS A 886 19.94 -2.95 31.03
CA LYS A 886 19.74 -1.49 31.01
C LYS A 886 18.26 -1.13 31.03
N ARG A 887 17.42 -1.80 30.23
CA ARG A 887 15.97 -1.54 30.21
C ARG A 887 15.26 -2.01 31.48
N CYS A 888 15.65 -3.15 32.07
CA CYS A 888 15.17 -3.56 33.39
C CYS A 888 15.60 -2.57 34.48
N LYS A 889 16.80 -1.98 34.40
CA LYS A 889 17.23 -0.92 35.33
C LYS A 889 16.38 0.35 35.17
N ALA A 890 16.01 0.72 33.95
CA ALA A 890 15.12 1.84 33.67
C ALA A 890 13.70 1.57 34.22
N ALA A 891 13.15 0.37 34.01
CA ALA A 891 11.88 -0.03 34.64
C ALA A 891 11.98 -0.02 36.19
N LYS A 892 13.09 -0.50 36.76
CA LYS A 892 13.32 -0.47 38.22
C LYS A 892 13.39 0.93 38.82
N SER A 893 13.71 1.98 38.04
CA SER A 893 13.70 3.34 38.59
C SER A 893 12.27 3.82 38.87
N LEU A 894 11.28 3.38 38.08
CA LEU A 894 9.87 3.69 38.28
C LEU A 894 9.29 2.96 39.50
N LEU A 895 9.67 1.70 39.73
CA LEU A 895 9.24 0.93 40.90
C LEU A 895 9.73 1.54 42.23
N LYS A 896 10.79 2.35 42.18
CA LYS A 896 11.38 3.04 43.34
C LYS A 896 10.79 4.42 43.60
N LEU A 897 9.88 4.90 42.75
CA LEU A 897 9.26 6.21 42.93
C LEU A 897 8.25 6.19 44.06
N SER A 898 8.27 7.26 44.86
CA SER A 898 7.19 7.57 45.81
C SER A 898 6.18 8.49 45.12
N VAL A 899 4.90 8.10 45.08
CA VAL A 899 3.85 8.83 44.36
C VAL A 899 2.99 9.60 45.37
N PHE A 900 2.91 10.92 45.22
CA PHE A 900 2.17 11.79 46.12
C PHE A 900 1.07 12.55 45.38
N GLU A 901 -0.10 12.67 46.01
CA GLU A 901 -1.18 13.52 45.53
C GLU A 901 -1.17 14.87 46.25
N THR A 902 -1.44 15.95 45.52
CA THR A 902 -1.56 17.31 46.04
C THR A 902 -2.83 17.98 45.51
N ASP A 903 -3.51 18.72 46.40
CA ASP A 903 -4.63 19.60 46.05
C ASP A 903 -4.18 21.01 45.63
N LYS A 904 -2.86 21.29 45.70
CA LYS A 904 -2.27 22.57 45.30
C LYS A 904 -1.60 22.45 43.94
N ALA A 905 -1.74 23.52 43.14
CA ALA A 905 -1.18 23.60 41.80
C ALA A 905 0.35 23.42 41.79
N ILE A 906 0.84 22.51 40.95
CA ILE A 906 2.26 22.23 40.80
C ILE A 906 2.87 23.28 39.87
N HIS A 907 3.63 24.22 40.41
CA HIS A 907 4.25 25.27 39.61
C HIS A 907 5.63 24.88 39.08
N VAL A 908 5.84 25.09 37.78
CA VAL A 908 7.10 24.88 37.07
C VAL A 908 7.53 26.19 36.41
N ASN A 909 8.82 26.52 36.48
CA ASN A 909 9.37 27.70 35.85
C ASN A 909 10.06 27.33 34.53
N TYR A 910 9.60 27.92 33.43
CA TYR A 910 10.21 27.76 32.11
C TYR A 910 11.09 28.95 31.80
N GLN A 911 12.40 28.72 31.61
CA GLN A 911 13.36 29.76 31.33
C GLN A 911 13.80 29.71 29.86
N LEU A 912 13.43 30.72 29.08
CA LEU A 912 13.87 30.90 27.69
C LEU A 912 15.12 31.78 27.65
N VAL A 913 16.20 31.28 27.02
CA VAL A 913 17.46 32.02 26.87
C VAL A 913 17.44 32.86 25.60
N LEU A 914 17.17 34.16 25.75
CA LEU A 914 16.99 35.10 24.64
C LEU A 914 18.28 35.41 23.88
N SER A 915 19.41 35.59 24.57
CA SER A 915 20.67 35.96 23.92
C SER A 915 21.89 35.31 24.56
N ARG A 916 23.00 35.23 23.80
CA ARG A 916 24.30 34.73 24.30
C ARG A 916 24.87 35.56 25.45
N ARG A 917 24.32 36.75 25.73
CA ARG A 917 24.68 37.63 26.85
C ARG A 917 23.91 37.34 28.14
N GLY A 918 23.06 36.31 28.18
CA GLY A 918 22.44 35.82 29.41
C GLY A 918 21.09 36.46 29.79
N ARG A 919 20.43 37.20 28.89
CA ARG A 919 19.03 37.61 29.11
C ARG A 919 18.13 36.37 29.06
N THR A 920 17.35 36.15 30.10
CA THR A 920 16.40 35.04 30.17
C THR A 920 14.99 35.53 30.48
N LEU A 921 13.99 34.97 29.81
CA LEU A 921 12.59 35.14 30.17
C LEU A 921 12.14 33.95 30.99
N GLU A 922 11.47 34.21 32.10
CA GLU A 922 10.95 33.18 32.99
C GLU A 922 9.42 33.23 33.00
N VAL A 923 8.80 32.09 32.70
CA VAL A 923 7.34 31.95 32.68
C VAL A 923 6.94 30.80 33.59
N ARG A 924 6.14 31.13 34.60
CA ARG A 924 5.59 30.15 35.54
C ARG A 924 4.33 29.52 34.95
N ARG A 925 4.27 28.19 34.98
CA ARG A 925 3.11 27.38 34.53
C ARG A 925 2.76 26.34 35.56
N THR A 926 1.52 25.88 35.51
CA THR A 926 1.04 24.77 36.34
C THR A 926 1.11 23.47 35.55
N LYS A 927 1.57 22.38 36.16
CA LYS A 927 1.51 21.02 35.62
C LYS A 927 0.58 20.17 36.47
N MET A 928 -0.03 19.15 35.85
CA MET A 928 -0.82 18.15 36.59
C MET A 928 0.03 16.98 37.10
N VAL A 929 1.16 16.72 36.45
CA VAL A 929 2.11 15.67 36.84
C VAL A 929 3.52 16.24 36.79
N PHE A 930 4.32 15.94 37.80
CA PHE A 930 5.71 16.36 37.85
C PHE A 930 6.58 15.30 38.52
N TRP A 931 7.65 14.88 37.84
CA TRP A 931 8.63 13.96 38.39
C TRP A 931 9.87 14.70 38.91
N ASP A 932 9.99 14.82 40.24
CA ASP A 932 11.24 15.25 40.88
C ASP A 932 12.28 14.12 40.85
N ARG A 933 13.23 14.27 39.93
CA ARG A 933 14.32 13.31 39.71
C ARG A 933 15.34 13.29 40.86
N ARG A 934 15.48 14.39 41.61
CA ARG A 934 16.46 14.48 42.72
C ARG A 934 15.96 13.74 43.95
N SER A 935 14.67 13.85 44.24
CA SER A 935 14.05 13.21 45.40
C SER A 935 13.40 11.86 45.09
N HIS A 936 13.39 11.42 43.82
CA HIS A 936 12.67 10.21 43.37
C HIS A 936 11.17 10.23 43.72
N ARG A 937 10.54 11.43 43.64
CA ARG A 937 9.11 11.62 43.95
C ARG A 937 8.34 11.98 42.67
N LEU A 938 7.19 11.34 42.46
CA LEU A 938 6.23 11.71 41.43
C LEU A 938 5.05 12.40 42.10
N ILE A 939 4.74 13.62 41.68
CA ILE A 939 3.70 14.45 42.28
C ILE A 939 2.55 14.57 41.29
N LEU A 940 1.34 14.28 41.76
CA LEU A 940 0.11 14.25 40.97
C LEU A 940 -0.87 15.28 41.53
N ASP A 941 -1.45 16.07 40.63
CA ASP A 941 -2.61 16.89 40.96
C ASP A 941 -3.84 15.99 41.19
N ARG A 942 -4.47 16.13 42.36
CA ARG A 942 -5.58 15.25 42.78
C ARG A 942 -6.80 15.36 41.88
N SER A 943 -7.08 16.57 41.37
CA SER A 943 -8.23 16.80 40.48
C SER A 943 -8.06 16.08 39.15
N GLY A 944 -6.84 16.07 38.60
CA GLY A 944 -6.51 15.33 37.39
C GLY A 944 -6.46 13.82 37.60
N PHE A 945 -5.92 13.37 38.73
CA PHE A 945 -5.81 11.94 39.04
C PHE A 945 -7.16 11.26 39.27
N GLY A 946 -8.11 11.96 39.91
CA GLY A 946 -9.47 11.46 40.13
C GLY A 946 -10.21 11.14 38.83
N ASP A 947 -9.99 11.93 37.77
CA ASP A 947 -10.60 11.76 36.45
C ASP A 947 -9.59 11.35 35.35
N ARG A 948 -8.55 10.60 35.75
CA ARG A 948 -7.37 10.27 34.90
C ARG A 948 -7.65 9.56 33.56
N LYS A 949 -8.88 9.11 33.32
CA LYS A 949 -9.30 8.43 32.07
C LYS A 949 -9.78 9.39 30.99
N THR A 950 -10.37 10.50 31.41
CA THR A 950 -11.01 11.51 30.54
C THR A 950 -10.29 12.84 30.58
N ASN A 951 -9.45 13.07 31.58
CA ASN A 951 -8.59 14.24 31.64
C ASN A 951 -7.35 14.07 30.74
N ILE A 952 -7.48 14.52 29.48
CA ILE A 952 -6.41 14.48 28.46
C ILE A 952 -5.16 15.25 28.92
N GLU A 953 -5.31 16.34 29.67
CA GLU A 953 -4.19 17.11 30.19
C GLU A 953 -3.37 16.30 31.20
N PHE A 954 -4.05 15.57 32.10
CA PHE A 954 -3.40 14.65 33.01
C PHE A 954 -2.72 13.49 32.26
N VAL A 955 -3.41 12.86 31.31
CA VAL A 955 -2.89 11.73 30.53
C VAL A 955 -1.62 12.12 29.76
N SER A 956 -1.68 13.27 29.07
CA SER A 956 -0.54 13.81 28.32
C SER A 956 0.62 14.18 29.25
N SER A 957 0.34 14.85 30.37
CA SER A 957 1.36 15.21 31.36
C SER A 957 2.04 13.98 31.99
N PHE A 958 1.25 12.97 32.37
CA PHE A 958 1.77 11.72 32.93
C PHE A 958 2.69 10.99 31.95
N ALA A 959 2.20 10.75 30.74
CA ALA A 959 2.96 10.04 29.72
C ALA A 959 4.26 10.76 29.36
N GLN A 960 4.24 12.09 29.28
CA GLN A 960 5.43 12.89 28.98
C GLN A 960 6.47 12.78 30.10
N GLU A 961 6.09 13.00 31.36
CA GLU A 961 7.00 12.96 32.51
C GLU A 961 7.64 11.56 32.68
N ILE A 962 6.85 10.49 32.51
CA ILE A 962 7.36 9.11 32.58
C ILE A 962 8.31 8.82 31.43
N SER A 963 7.96 9.21 30.19
CA SER A 963 8.81 8.98 29.01
C SER A 963 10.14 9.70 29.15
N GLU A 964 10.12 10.98 29.53
CA GLU A 964 11.33 11.77 29.74
C GLU A 964 12.20 11.26 30.89
N GLY A 965 11.60 10.74 31.97
CA GLY A 965 12.37 10.20 33.08
C GLY A 965 12.96 8.82 32.80
N VAL A 966 12.27 7.97 32.05
CA VAL A 966 12.81 6.67 31.58
C VAL A 966 13.92 6.87 30.54
N LEU A 967 13.71 7.82 29.61
CA LEU A 967 14.61 8.10 28.48
C LEU A 967 15.40 9.40 28.66
N SER A 968 15.78 9.78 29.89
CA SER A 968 16.43 11.06 30.21
C SER A 968 17.69 11.46 29.41
N LYS A 969 18.22 10.57 28.56
CA LYS A 969 19.32 10.81 27.60
C LYS A 969 19.04 10.22 26.19
N GLY A 970 17.79 9.92 25.87
CA GLY A 970 17.35 9.32 24.61
C GLY A 970 17.03 10.38 23.54
N PRO A 971 16.88 9.98 22.27
CA PRO A 971 16.44 10.87 21.19
C PRO A 971 15.05 11.46 21.50
N THR A 972 14.82 12.74 21.16
CA THR A 972 13.53 13.42 21.38
C THR A 972 12.37 12.69 20.70
N ASP A 973 12.59 12.14 19.50
CA ASP A 973 11.58 11.35 18.78
C ASP A 973 11.18 10.09 19.57
N ALA A 974 12.13 9.43 20.22
CA ALA A 974 11.86 8.23 21.03
C ALA A 974 11.06 8.56 22.30
N ILE A 975 11.30 9.74 22.91
CA ILE A 975 10.52 10.24 24.05
C ILE A 975 9.08 10.49 23.61
N ASN A 976 8.89 11.14 22.46
CA ASN A 976 7.57 11.45 21.91
C ASN A 976 6.78 10.19 21.55
N ASP A 977 7.43 9.19 20.95
CA ASP A 977 6.77 7.95 20.56
C ASP A 977 6.42 7.08 21.78
N LEU A 978 7.30 6.98 22.78
CA LEU A 978 6.95 6.34 24.05
C LEU A 978 5.80 7.07 24.74
N SER A 979 5.80 8.41 24.74
CA SER A 979 4.73 9.22 25.32
C SER A 979 3.38 8.91 24.68
N LYS A 980 3.30 8.80 23.34
CA LYS A 980 2.06 8.41 22.64
C LYS A 980 1.55 7.03 23.08
N LEU A 981 2.44 6.03 23.17
CA LEU A 981 2.06 4.69 23.62
C LEU A 981 1.55 4.69 25.06
N LEU A 982 2.20 5.46 25.94
CA LEU A 982 1.78 5.61 27.34
C LEU A 982 0.45 6.35 27.48
N GLN A 983 0.17 7.34 26.63
CA GLN A 983 -1.13 8.02 26.60
C GLN A 983 -2.24 7.03 26.27
N ILE A 984 -2.08 6.25 25.19
CA ILE A 984 -3.06 5.22 24.81
C ILE A 984 -3.18 4.18 25.92
N GLY A 985 -2.06 3.69 26.46
CA GLY A 985 -2.07 2.73 27.56
C GLY A 985 -2.83 3.23 28.78
N LEU A 986 -2.61 4.47 29.21
CA LEU A 986 -3.26 5.06 30.38
C LEU A 986 -4.76 5.29 30.15
N MET A 987 -5.19 5.69 28.94
CA MET A 987 -6.62 5.82 28.60
C MET A 987 -7.39 4.50 28.79
N PHE A 988 -6.70 3.36 28.64
CA PHE A 988 -7.24 2.02 28.88
C PHE A 988 -6.81 1.42 30.23
N ASP A 989 -6.33 2.24 31.18
CA ASP A 989 -5.93 1.83 32.54
C ASP A 989 -4.81 0.77 32.54
N PHE A 990 -4.03 0.72 31.46
CA PHE A 990 -3.01 -0.29 31.20
C PHE A 990 -3.53 -1.73 31.38
N LYS A 991 -4.81 -1.97 31.02
CA LYS A 991 -5.40 -3.32 31.01
C LYS A 991 -4.63 -4.25 30.08
N GLU A 992 -4.40 -5.48 30.54
CA GLU A 992 -3.55 -6.45 29.86
C GLU A 992 -3.97 -6.69 28.40
N ASP A 993 -5.25 -6.97 28.13
CA ASP A 993 -5.78 -7.19 26.78
C ASP A 993 -5.55 -5.99 25.84
N ALA A 994 -5.72 -4.77 26.36
CA ALA A 994 -5.54 -3.54 25.59
C ALA A 994 -4.05 -3.26 25.30
N VAL A 995 -3.17 -3.56 26.26
CA VAL A 995 -1.72 -3.44 26.11
C VAL A 995 -1.18 -4.47 25.12
N GLU A 996 -1.65 -5.72 25.17
CA GLU A 996 -1.24 -6.75 24.21
C GLU A 996 -1.65 -6.41 22.78
N PHE A 997 -2.88 -5.91 22.61
CA PHE A 997 -3.32 -5.40 21.31
C PHE A 997 -2.49 -4.21 20.83
N LEU A 998 -2.17 -3.27 21.72
CA LEU A 998 -1.35 -2.10 21.40
C LEU A 998 0.07 -2.50 20.97
N LEU A 999 0.72 -3.41 21.71
CA LEU A 999 2.05 -3.92 21.38
C LEU A 999 2.05 -4.66 20.03
N MET A 1000 1.04 -5.50 19.77
CA MET A 1000 0.88 -6.18 18.48
C MET A 1000 0.71 -5.19 17.34
N LYS A 1001 -0.12 -4.15 17.52
CA LYS A 1001 -0.38 -3.12 16.50
C LYS A 1001 0.89 -2.34 16.15
N GLU A 1002 1.69 -2.01 17.16
CA GLU A 1002 2.92 -1.21 17.01
C GLU A 1002 4.16 -2.07 16.74
N ASN A 1003 3.97 -3.38 16.51
CA ASN A 1003 5.02 -4.36 16.23
C ASN A 1003 6.14 -4.38 17.28
N LEU A 1004 5.75 -4.29 18.55
CA LEU A 1004 6.64 -4.37 19.72
C LEU A 1004 6.42 -5.69 20.44
N GLU A 1005 7.50 -6.32 20.90
CA GLU A 1005 7.46 -7.63 21.57
C GLU A 1005 8.29 -7.59 22.86
N LEU A 1006 7.85 -8.35 23.87
CA LEU A 1006 8.61 -8.58 25.10
C LEU A 1006 9.52 -9.79 24.94
N PHE A 1007 10.75 -9.69 25.41
CA PHE A 1007 11.68 -10.82 25.40
C PHE A 1007 11.59 -11.60 26.72
N VAL A 1008 12.10 -12.84 26.72
CA VAL A 1008 12.07 -13.74 27.89
C VAL A 1008 12.57 -13.07 29.17
N ALA A 1009 13.68 -12.32 29.09
CA ALA A 1009 14.25 -11.60 30.23
C ALA A 1009 13.33 -10.50 30.80
N ASP A 1010 12.46 -9.92 29.98
CA ASP A 1010 11.49 -8.90 30.41
C ASP A 1010 10.32 -9.55 31.13
N THR A 1011 9.84 -10.69 30.63
CA THR A 1011 8.80 -11.50 31.29
C THR A 1011 9.27 -12.06 32.64
N GLU A 1012 10.52 -12.53 32.72
CA GLU A 1012 11.14 -12.95 33.98
C GLU A 1012 11.21 -11.81 35.00
N PHE A 1013 11.60 -10.61 34.56
CA PHE A 1013 11.62 -9.42 35.41
C PHE A 1013 10.22 -9.04 35.91
N LEU A 1014 9.21 -9.03 35.03
CA LEU A 1014 7.83 -8.72 35.41
C LEU A 1014 7.29 -9.76 36.41
N ASN A 1015 7.54 -11.05 36.18
CA ASN A 1015 7.12 -12.11 37.10
C ASN A 1015 7.83 -12.03 38.45
N ALA A 1016 9.10 -11.63 38.49
CA ALA A 1016 9.83 -11.47 39.75
C ALA A 1016 9.29 -10.31 40.62
N GLU A 1017 8.92 -9.19 40.00
CA GLU A 1017 8.46 -7.99 40.72
C GLU A 1017 6.94 -8.02 41.01
N PHE A 1018 6.12 -8.69 40.19
CA PHE A 1018 4.66 -8.69 40.30
C PHE A 1018 4.00 -10.07 40.53
N GLY A 1019 4.73 -11.18 40.38
CA GLY A 1019 4.20 -12.56 40.27
C GLY A 1019 3.78 -13.26 41.57
N LYS A 1020 3.20 -12.57 42.55
CA LYS A 1020 2.59 -13.23 43.73
C LYS A 1020 1.13 -12.84 43.93
N GLN A 1021 0.23 -13.33 43.07
CA GLN A 1021 -1.16 -13.61 43.45
C GLN A 1021 -1.70 -14.81 42.65
N THR A 1022 -1.75 -15.98 43.28
CA THR A 1022 -2.81 -16.99 43.15
C THR A 1022 -2.48 -18.18 44.07
N HIS A 1023 -3.09 -18.23 45.25
CA HIS A 1023 -3.32 -19.50 45.94
C HIS A 1023 -4.78 -19.92 45.67
N PRO A 1024 -5.04 -21.20 45.34
CA PRO A 1024 -6.39 -21.74 45.28
C PRO A 1024 -6.85 -22.08 46.70
N ARG A 1025 -8.03 -21.60 47.13
CA ARG A 1025 -8.73 -22.13 48.31
C ARG A 1025 -9.93 -22.96 47.85
N SER A 1026 -9.95 -24.17 48.38
CA SER A 1026 -10.92 -25.24 48.21
C SER A 1026 -12.34 -24.90 48.64
N GLU A 1027 -13.30 -25.58 48.01
CA GLU A 1027 -14.57 -26.11 48.54
C GLU A 1027 -15.29 -25.35 49.65
N GLN A 1028 -16.51 -24.88 49.37
CA GLN A 1028 -17.71 -25.33 50.09
C GLN A 1028 -19.00 -24.94 49.35
N LEU A 1029 -20.02 -25.79 49.54
CA LEU A 1029 -21.31 -25.88 48.87
C LEU A 1029 -22.15 -24.59 48.89
N GLY A 1030 -23.07 -24.50 47.92
CA GLY A 1030 -24.09 -23.47 47.79
C GLY A 1030 -25.15 -23.44 48.93
N PRO A 1031 -26.04 -22.43 48.90
CA PRO A 1031 -26.86 -22.03 50.03
C PRO A 1031 -28.15 -22.85 50.17
N LEU A 1032 -28.51 -23.21 51.40
CA LEU A 1032 -29.87 -23.62 51.78
C LEU A 1032 -30.67 -22.40 52.23
N THR A 1033 -31.81 -22.17 51.58
CA THR A 1033 -32.87 -21.20 51.93
C THR A 1033 -33.82 -21.78 53.02
N PRO A 1034 -34.75 -21.01 53.60
CA PRO A 1034 -34.79 -20.71 55.04
C PRO A 1034 -35.96 -21.35 55.82
N ILE A 1035 -35.89 -21.35 57.16
CA ILE A 1035 -37.04 -21.59 58.05
C ILE A 1035 -37.00 -20.56 59.22
N PRO A 1036 -38.13 -19.90 59.58
CA PRO A 1036 -38.16 -18.89 60.63
C PRO A 1036 -38.59 -19.41 62.01
N SER A 1037 -38.17 -18.67 63.04
CA SER A 1037 -38.75 -18.53 64.37
C SER A 1037 -38.75 -19.71 65.35
N SER A 1038 -38.14 -19.52 66.53
CA SER A 1038 -38.87 -19.59 67.79
C SER A 1038 -38.02 -19.07 68.96
N LYS A 1039 -38.68 -18.29 69.81
CA LYS A 1039 -38.20 -17.85 71.12
C LYS A 1039 -38.22 -19.03 72.11
N LYS A 1040 -37.41 -18.85 73.17
CA LYS A 1040 -37.53 -19.34 74.56
C LYS A 1040 -36.68 -20.55 74.99
N ARG A 1041 -35.75 -20.18 75.88
CA ARG A 1041 -35.17 -20.90 77.02
C ARG A 1041 -36.12 -21.86 77.77
N ARG A 1042 -35.47 -22.89 78.34
CA ARG A 1042 -35.85 -23.87 79.40
C ARG A 1042 -36.77 -25.00 78.92
N GLN A 1043 -36.47 -26.28 79.10
CA GLN A 1043 -35.63 -27.00 80.07
C GLN A 1043 -34.49 -27.78 79.44
#